data_AF-A0A288DHI8-F1
#
_entry.id   AF-A0A288DHI8-F1
#
_cell.length_a   1.000
_cell.length_b   1.000
_cell.length_c   1.000
_cell.angle_alpha   90.00
_cell.angle_beta   90.00
_cell.angle_gamma   90.00
#
_symmetry.space_group_name_H-M   'P 1'
#
loop_
_entity.id
_entity.type
_entity.pdbx_description
1 polymer ?
#
loop_
_entity_poly.entity_id
_entity_poly.type
_entity_poly.pdbx_seq_one_letter_code
_entity_poly.pdbx_strand_id
1 'polypeptide(L)'
;MHKIVSKKIKHLINNSFFSGRSIALLLIFLLGIKQRAIYSIYGGQITGGILNTALLSLGFLGNDLMILGIVLLLVFVNLNFKHKTIKRIINSINIILILIFFIDIVTILFFQSRLSIFDMYSFFSVSSSKYFFSYSMFALLFFGGLFILAFVLSQKFLKKRKESSHQRIIALIFFGITVAITGINVITRNNTTIANNILSLNIQTFEEWINNKKAFNISSSKKYEEYFTTIKGKNRKPNIILLFAESLSTIDSKRSGGLYDNLPLFDKIQSEGITFTNFIANGCTSETAHIATLQGIEPREYPRIDSNQDYDAYANYLQSLPEFMQDQGYKTTFISTVTLDFLNQKAFLSGLRYQNIIGEEAFKKEKKYVFNAAPDQALYNKALDVISGATTPVFLTLQSVSSHRPYDTPYGQDTEQMFSYVDKSLYTFYQKLKNSGFFDNGILVIVGDHRKMEAINKAEFERFGLSSKSRVIATVVGNGIKKDTFNDNIIQHTDIHNSLKYLVAKENVQISKLFNNAFSLQANRDWGIRYCRFAEKIYVKINKDGSASNVTEKKEDNVIRQYIEAYKGFQAEKLLGIKGIANYDTPKISENNATGFVLIAHGGGTYKKRLPNTINTAKRANKDGANALELDVSFTKDNQNIVIHGPSLQTTACGPNKTTTGFTLKEIKDDCPLRNGEKILTLEEFLTKTKDLFDLYFLEIKVYDNTKAEAQTLDAINTITKLGLEDKVIFISYDRIANYIIGSHKKIRAGWDSFAEESDLIYQFPHEFYLVPESMLNRNTIEVAQAMKKTFVVYTLNTQESIKKALSLGAKYIMTDNIPLVKAVIKTQSKQDGF
;
A
#
# COMPACT_ATOMS: atom_id res chain seq x y z
N MET A 1 40.14 22.38 26.80
CA MET A 1 38.70 22.63 26.51
C MET A 1 37.78 21.44 26.83
N HIS A 2 38.08 20.20 26.43
CA HIS A 2 37.21 19.02 26.64
C HIS A 2 36.84 18.72 28.11
N LYS A 3 37.78 18.87 29.07
CA LYS A 3 37.51 18.67 30.51
C LYS A 3 36.62 19.77 31.13
N ILE A 4 36.65 21.00 30.59
CA ILE A 4 35.83 22.13 31.07
C ILE A 4 34.40 22.01 30.53
N VAL A 5 34.25 21.58 29.27
CA VAL A 5 32.94 21.29 28.66
C VAL A 5 32.27 20.09 29.35
N SER A 6 33.02 19.02 29.66
CA SER A 6 32.50 17.85 30.40
C SER A 6 32.08 18.19 31.85
N LYS A 7 32.85 19.04 32.56
CA LYS A 7 32.45 19.52 33.90
C LYS A 7 31.24 20.46 33.86
N LYS A 8 31.14 21.38 32.88
CA LYS A 8 29.96 22.25 32.73
C LYS A 8 28.71 21.47 32.32
N ILE A 9 28.81 20.45 31.47
CA ILE A 9 27.70 19.57 31.09
C ILE A 9 27.29 18.66 32.28
N LYS A 10 28.24 18.09 33.03
CA LYS A 10 27.92 17.35 34.28
C LYS A 10 27.31 18.26 35.36
N HIS A 11 27.72 19.52 35.44
CA HIS A 11 27.15 20.48 36.38
C HIS A 11 25.77 20.97 35.96
N LEU A 12 25.52 21.11 34.64
CA LEU A 12 24.20 21.27 34.08
C LEU A 12 23.32 20.08 34.49
N ILE A 13 23.73 18.84 34.22
CA ILE A 13 22.96 17.60 34.50
C ILE A 13 22.73 17.34 36.02
N ASN A 14 23.61 17.80 36.91
CA ASN A 14 23.53 17.48 38.34
C ASN A 14 22.61 18.39 39.18
N ASN A 15 22.23 19.58 38.70
CA ASN A 15 21.26 20.44 39.38
C ASN A 15 19.86 20.17 38.83
N SER A 16 18.93 19.70 39.68
CA SER A 16 17.57 19.31 39.31
C SER A 16 16.89 20.38 38.45
N PHE A 17 16.71 20.07 37.17
CA PHE A 17 16.35 21.03 36.12
C PHE A 17 14.93 21.58 36.17
N PHE A 18 14.05 21.10 37.07
CA PHE A 18 12.63 21.45 37.02
C PHE A 18 12.04 21.57 38.42
N SER A 19 11.32 22.67 38.68
CA SER A 19 10.37 22.73 39.78
C SER A 19 9.05 22.11 39.30
N GLY A 20 8.43 21.27 40.12
CA GLY A 20 7.17 20.62 39.76
C GLY A 20 6.06 21.60 39.35
N ARG A 21 6.05 22.79 39.96
CA ARG A 21 5.14 23.90 39.61
C ARG A 21 5.30 24.42 38.18
N SER A 22 6.54 24.53 37.69
CA SER A 22 6.80 25.07 36.34
C SER A 22 6.28 24.11 35.26
N ILE A 23 6.41 22.80 35.49
CA ILE A 23 5.88 21.75 34.62
C ILE A 23 4.34 21.83 34.55
N ALA A 24 3.68 22.02 35.68
CA ALA A 24 2.22 22.14 35.76
C ALA A 24 1.69 23.38 35.02
N LEU A 25 2.32 24.54 35.21
CA LEU A 25 1.91 25.79 34.54
C LEU A 25 2.06 25.72 33.01
N LEU A 26 3.16 25.13 32.53
CA LEU A 26 3.38 24.95 31.10
C LEU A 26 2.31 24.05 30.49
N LEU A 27 1.93 22.97 31.17
CA LEU A 27 0.89 22.07 30.70
C LEU A 27 -0.50 22.71 30.68
N ILE A 28 -0.85 23.51 31.69
CA ILE A 28 -2.12 24.27 31.69
C ILE A 28 -2.17 25.22 30.48
N PHE A 29 -1.04 25.90 30.18
CA PHE A 29 -0.94 26.79 29.03
C PHE A 29 -1.09 26.02 27.70
N LEU A 30 -0.39 24.89 27.54
CA LEU A 30 -0.49 24.03 26.35
C LEU A 30 -1.91 23.45 26.19
N LEU A 31 -2.59 23.09 27.28
CA LEU A 31 -3.98 22.64 27.27
C LEU A 31 -4.91 23.73 26.72
N GLY A 32 -4.71 24.99 27.12
CA GLY A 32 -5.47 26.13 26.60
C GLY A 32 -5.27 26.36 25.09
N ILE A 33 -4.02 26.23 24.60
CA ILE A 33 -3.72 26.31 23.16
C ILE A 33 -4.43 25.18 22.41
N LYS A 34 -4.31 23.94 22.90
CA LYS A 34 -4.96 22.77 22.31
C LYS A 34 -6.47 22.93 22.25
N GLN A 35 -7.08 23.41 23.33
CA GLN A 35 -8.53 23.65 23.39
C GLN A 35 -8.97 24.68 22.36
N ARG A 36 -8.20 25.77 22.20
CA ARG A 36 -8.49 26.79 21.18
C ARG A 36 -8.37 26.23 19.76
N ALA A 37 -7.35 25.40 19.51
CA ALA A 37 -7.15 24.72 18.23
C ALA A 37 -8.33 23.77 17.91
N ILE A 38 -8.69 22.89 18.84
CA ILE A 38 -9.83 21.97 18.70
C ILE A 38 -11.12 22.76 18.48
N TYR A 39 -11.37 23.83 19.25
CA TYR A 39 -12.55 24.66 19.08
C TYR A 39 -12.59 25.35 17.71
N SER A 40 -11.46 25.84 17.20
CA SER A 40 -11.41 26.44 15.86
C SER A 40 -11.69 25.44 14.73
N ILE A 41 -11.35 24.17 14.92
CA ILE A 41 -11.50 23.12 13.90
C ILE A 41 -12.91 22.49 13.96
N TYR A 42 -13.41 22.24 15.17
CA TYR A 42 -14.60 21.42 15.39
C TYR A 42 -15.78 22.18 16.00
N GLY A 43 -15.57 23.40 16.53
CA GLY A 43 -16.63 24.19 17.16
C GLY A 43 -17.76 24.57 16.20
N GLY A 44 -17.47 24.61 14.90
CA GLY A 44 -18.47 24.85 13.85
C GLY A 44 -19.36 23.65 13.49
N GLN A 45 -19.02 22.43 13.95
CA GLN A 45 -19.74 21.20 13.62
C GLN A 45 -20.88 20.85 14.61
N ILE A 46 -21.13 21.71 15.61
CA ILE A 46 -22.03 21.40 16.73
C ILE A 46 -23.34 22.19 16.57
N THR A 47 -24.36 21.53 16.04
CA THR A 47 -25.75 22.00 16.13
C THR A 47 -26.33 21.58 17.49
N GLY A 48 -26.16 22.44 18.48
CA GLY A 48 -26.71 22.26 19.82
C GLY A 48 -26.11 23.31 20.72
N GLY A 49 -26.95 24.10 21.41
CA GLY A 49 -26.56 25.29 22.16
C GLY A 49 -25.42 25.09 23.17
N ILE A 50 -25.04 26.17 23.85
CA ILE A 50 -23.87 26.30 24.74
C ILE A 50 -23.58 25.05 25.61
N LEU A 51 -24.61 24.35 26.07
CA LEU A 51 -24.50 23.12 26.86
C LEU A 51 -23.86 21.93 26.11
N ASN A 52 -24.21 21.68 24.84
CA ASN A 52 -23.63 20.60 24.04
C ASN A 52 -22.20 20.93 23.61
N THR A 53 -21.93 22.21 23.32
CA THR A 53 -20.57 22.71 23.07
C THR A 53 -19.69 22.55 24.32
N ALA A 54 -20.25 22.85 25.50
CA ALA A 54 -19.58 22.63 26.78
C ALA A 54 -19.34 21.14 27.04
N LEU A 55 -20.33 20.26 26.84
CA LEU A 55 -20.21 18.81 27.04
C LEU A 55 -19.22 18.13 26.09
N LEU A 56 -19.17 18.52 24.81
CA LEU A 56 -18.15 18.06 23.86
C LEU A 56 -16.77 18.58 24.21
N SER A 57 -16.67 19.87 24.57
CA SER A 57 -15.40 20.44 25.03
C SER A 57 -14.91 19.74 26.31
N LEU A 58 -15.81 19.34 27.21
CA LEU A 58 -15.54 18.53 28.40
C LEU A 58 -15.18 17.08 28.05
N GLY A 59 -15.76 16.51 26.99
CA GLY A 59 -15.38 15.19 26.46
C GLY A 59 -13.95 15.18 25.91
N PHE A 60 -13.59 16.16 25.08
CA PHE A 60 -12.22 16.38 24.61
C PHE A 60 -11.27 16.69 25.77
N LEU A 61 -11.69 17.54 26.72
CA LEU A 61 -10.91 17.86 27.91
C LEU A 61 -10.68 16.61 28.75
N GLY A 62 -11.71 15.83 29.04
CA GLY A 62 -11.67 14.72 29.99
C GLY A 62 -10.67 13.64 29.60
N ASN A 63 -10.50 13.38 28.30
CA ASN A 63 -9.53 12.39 27.82
C ASN A 63 -8.08 12.92 27.84
N ASP A 64 -7.87 14.22 27.59
CA ASP A 64 -6.55 14.87 27.71
C ASP A 64 -6.19 15.21 29.17
N LEU A 65 -7.20 15.43 30.00
CA LEU A 65 -7.10 15.66 31.44
C LEU A 65 -6.47 14.44 32.12
N MET A 66 -6.72 13.22 31.66
CA MET A 66 -6.01 12.03 32.14
C MET A 66 -4.48 12.18 32.09
N ILE A 67 -3.96 12.69 30.96
CA ILE A 67 -2.52 12.93 30.78
C ILE A 67 -2.05 14.03 31.73
N LEU A 68 -2.82 15.11 31.87
CA LEU A 68 -2.55 16.16 32.84
C LEU A 68 -2.52 15.62 34.28
N GLY A 69 -3.45 14.73 34.63
CA GLY A 69 -3.53 14.07 35.94
C GLY A 69 -2.31 13.22 36.22
N ILE A 70 -1.86 12.41 35.25
CA ILE A 70 -0.62 11.63 35.35
C ILE A 70 0.58 12.56 35.57
N VAL A 71 0.70 13.66 34.83
CA VAL A 71 1.81 14.61 35.04
C VAL A 71 1.72 15.29 36.40
N LEU A 72 0.54 15.71 36.84
CA LEU A 72 0.35 16.33 38.15
C LEU A 72 0.67 15.35 39.30
N LEU A 73 0.33 14.07 39.14
CA LEU A 73 0.70 13.00 40.07
C LEU A 73 2.22 12.81 40.10
N LEU A 74 2.87 12.73 38.94
CA LEU A 74 4.33 12.60 38.84
C LEU A 74 5.03 13.81 39.44
N VAL A 75 4.52 15.02 39.20
CA VAL A 75 4.96 16.25 39.89
C VAL A 75 4.80 16.10 41.40
N PHE A 76 3.64 15.67 41.89
CA PHE A 76 3.40 15.46 43.31
C PHE A 76 4.36 14.43 43.93
N VAL A 77 4.56 13.28 43.30
CA VAL A 77 5.50 12.24 43.74
C VAL A 77 6.92 12.82 43.78
N ASN A 78 7.32 13.58 42.77
CA ASN A 78 8.63 14.24 42.73
C ASN A 78 8.84 15.25 43.87
N LEU A 79 7.80 15.98 44.26
CA LEU A 79 7.86 16.91 45.39
C LEU A 79 8.02 16.20 46.74
N ASN A 80 7.50 14.97 46.88
CA ASN A 80 7.49 14.23 48.15
C ASN A 80 8.58 13.15 48.28
N PHE A 81 9.12 12.62 47.17
CA PHE A 81 10.23 11.68 47.21
C PHE A 81 11.55 12.39 47.51
N LYS A 82 12.49 11.74 48.21
CA LYS A 82 13.83 12.31 48.52
C LYS A 82 14.95 11.78 47.62
N HIS A 83 14.74 10.63 46.97
CA HIS A 83 15.78 9.94 46.20
C HIS A 83 16.09 10.64 44.87
N LYS A 84 17.32 11.11 44.68
CA LYS A 84 17.73 11.92 43.52
C LYS A 84 17.54 11.20 42.17
N THR A 85 17.82 9.91 42.10
CA THR A 85 17.67 9.11 40.86
C THR A 85 16.20 8.99 40.45
N ILE A 86 15.30 8.76 41.41
CA ILE A 86 13.87 8.62 41.15
C ILE A 86 13.29 9.95 40.65
N LYS A 87 13.71 11.08 41.24
CA LYS A 87 13.34 12.41 40.73
C LYS A 87 13.78 12.65 39.29
N ARG A 88 14.97 12.15 38.90
CA ARG A 88 15.45 12.25 37.52
C ARG A 88 14.55 11.46 36.57
N ILE A 89 14.24 10.22 36.92
CA ILE A 89 13.34 9.35 36.12
C ILE A 89 11.97 10.02 35.96
N ILE A 90 11.37 10.50 37.06
CA ILE A 90 10.06 11.17 37.04
C ILE A 90 10.09 12.43 36.16
N ASN A 91 11.14 13.26 36.28
CA ASN A 91 11.29 14.44 35.43
C ASN A 91 11.43 14.07 33.94
N SER A 92 12.19 13.02 33.62
CA SER A 92 12.32 12.53 32.24
C SER A 92 10.97 12.09 31.68
N ILE A 93 10.16 11.36 32.45
CA ILE A 93 8.81 10.94 32.05
C ILE A 93 7.92 12.17 31.80
N ASN A 94 7.95 13.17 32.68
CA ASN A 94 7.16 14.40 32.50
C ASN A 94 7.54 15.17 31.23
N ILE A 95 8.83 15.24 30.89
CA ILE A 95 9.30 15.89 29.66
C ILE A 95 8.78 15.13 28.43
N ILE A 96 8.86 13.80 28.44
CA ILE A 96 8.36 12.96 27.35
C ILE A 96 6.85 13.18 27.16
N LEU A 97 6.07 13.23 28.24
CA LEU A 97 4.62 13.48 28.17
C LEU A 97 4.30 14.88 27.61
N ILE A 98 5.08 15.91 27.98
CA ILE A 98 4.93 17.26 27.41
C ILE A 98 5.25 17.27 25.91
N LEU A 99 6.31 16.57 25.48
CA LEU A 99 6.68 16.48 24.07
C LEU A 99 5.59 15.77 23.25
N ILE A 100 5.06 14.65 23.77
CA ILE A 100 3.94 13.94 23.15
C ILE A 100 2.73 14.86 23.02
N PHE A 101 2.40 15.63 24.06
CA PHE A 101 1.28 16.56 24.04
C PHE A 101 1.47 17.72 23.04
N PHE A 102 2.71 18.22 22.92
CA PHE A 102 3.07 19.24 21.93
C PHE A 102 2.96 18.71 20.50
N ILE A 103 3.49 17.51 20.25
CA ILE A 103 3.36 16.82 18.96
C ILE A 103 1.89 16.66 18.59
N ASP A 104 1.03 16.24 19.52
CA ASP A 104 -0.41 16.09 19.27
C ASP A 104 -1.09 17.41 18.90
N ILE A 105 -0.72 18.53 19.54
CA ILE A 105 -1.20 19.88 19.17
C ILE A 105 -0.80 20.22 17.73
N VAL A 106 0.48 20.01 17.38
CA VAL A 106 0.98 20.25 16.03
C VAL A 106 0.21 19.40 15.03
N THR A 107 0.06 18.11 15.31
CA THR A 107 -0.69 17.18 14.46
C THR A 107 -2.14 17.65 14.24
N ILE A 108 -2.85 18.04 15.30
CA ILE A 108 -4.22 18.57 15.19
C ILE A 108 -4.27 19.84 14.34
N LEU A 109 -3.31 20.76 14.51
CA LEU A 109 -3.28 22.02 13.76
C LEU A 109 -3.02 21.81 12.27
N PHE A 110 -2.17 20.83 11.91
CA PHE A 110 -1.82 20.56 10.52
C PHE A 110 -2.81 19.63 9.82
N PHE A 111 -3.16 18.52 10.46
CA PHE A 111 -3.95 17.44 9.85
C PHE A 111 -5.44 17.54 10.18
N GLN A 112 -5.83 18.53 10.99
CA GLN A 112 -7.20 18.70 11.49
C GLN A 112 -7.77 17.41 12.09
N SER A 113 -6.89 16.55 12.61
CA SER A 113 -7.17 15.22 13.14
C SER A 113 -6.06 14.80 14.11
N ARG A 114 -6.35 13.87 15.02
CA ARG A 114 -5.33 13.24 15.86
C ARG A 114 -4.75 12.05 15.08
N LEU A 115 -3.43 11.99 14.94
CA LEU A 115 -2.74 10.88 14.30
C LEU A 115 -1.95 10.08 15.35
N SER A 116 -1.96 8.75 15.23
CA SER A 116 -1.05 7.91 16.02
C SER A 116 0.41 8.10 15.56
N ILE A 117 1.37 7.64 16.35
CA ILE A 117 2.79 7.66 15.98
C ILE A 117 3.04 6.81 14.73
N PHE A 118 2.25 5.75 14.54
CA PHE A 118 2.29 4.92 13.35
C PHE A 118 1.76 5.68 12.13
N ASP A 119 0.64 6.40 12.27
CA ASP A 119 0.09 7.23 11.19
C ASP A 119 1.05 8.35 10.79
N MET A 120 1.66 9.01 11.79
CA MET A 120 2.74 9.97 11.59
C MET A 120 3.93 9.34 10.87
N TYR A 121 4.44 8.19 11.35
CA TYR A 121 5.57 7.51 10.72
C TYR A 121 5.29 7.20 9.24
N SER A 122 4.12 6.67 8.91
CA SER A 122 3.73 6.42 7.52
C SER A 122 3.67 7.68 6.70
N PHE A 123 3.18 8.78 7.26
CA PHE A 123 3.18 10.07 6.57
C PHE A 123 4.61 10.61 6.33
N PHE A 124 5.52 10.42 7.29
CA PHE A 124 6.90 10.94 7.23
C PHE A 124 7.90 10.01 6.52
N SER A 125 7.59 8.73 6.33
CA SER A 125 8.46 7.80 5.59
C SER A 125 8.44 8.04 4.08
N VAL A 126 7.47 8.80 3.56
CA VAL A 126 7.33 9.07 2.12
C VAL A 126 8.25 10.22 1.68
N SER A 127 9.04 9.99 0.62
CA SER A 127 10.21 10.81 0.25
C SER A 127 9.92 12.28 -0.13
N SER A 128 8.71 12.61 -0.59
CA SER A 128 8.32 13.97 -0.99
C SER A 128 7.84 14.86 0.18
N SER A 129 7.52 14.29 1.35
CA SER A 129 7.21 15.06 2.56
C SER A 129 8.47 15.58 3.27
N LYS A 130 9.65 15.12 2.86
CA LYS A 130 10.96 15.54 3.41
C LYS A 130 11.28 17.01 3.21
N TYR A 131 10.68 17.71 2.24
CA TYR A 131 11.09 19.08 1.89
C TYR A 131 10.07 20.17 2.21
N PHE A 132 8.76 19.90 2.26
CA PHE A 132 7.76 20.97 2.50
C PHE A 132 7.19 20.95 3.93
N PHE A 133 6.85 19.76 4.44
CA PHE A 133 6.39 19.59 5.82
C PHE A 133 7.54 19.65 6.83
N SER A 134 8.76 19.26 6.40
CA SER A 134 9.91 19.27 7.30
C SER A 134 10.24 20.67 7.79
N TYR A 135 10.33 21.72 6.97
CA TYR A 135 10.80 23.02 7.48
C TYR A 135 9.78 23.75 8.35
N SER A 136 8.49 23.73 8.03
CA SER A 136 7.45 24.42 8.82
C SER A 136 7.14 23.67 10.12
N MET A 137 7.06 22.34 10.06
CA MET A 137 6.86 21.51 11.25
C MET A 137 8.13 21.39 12.08
N PHE A 138 9.32 21.30 11.46
CA PHE A 138 10.60 21.40 12.16
C PHE A 138 10.75 22.77 12.78
N ALA A 139 10.39 23.87 12.11
CA ALA A 139 10.38 25.19 12.72
C ALA A 139 9.44 25.23 13.93
N LEU A 140 8.22 24.68 13.85
CA LEU A 140 7.31 24.62 15.00
C LEU A 140 7.82 23.72 16.13
N LEU A 141 8.41 22.56 15.83
CA LEU A 141 9.03 21.65 16.81
C LEU A 141 10.31 22.25 17.40
N PHE A 142 11.10 22.96 16.59
CA PHE A 142 12.36 23.60 16.96
C PHE A 142 12.12 24.87 17.78
N PHE A 143 11.29 25.80 17.30
CA PHE A 143 10.90 27.01 18.03
C PHE A 143 10.00 26.69 19.23
N GLY A 144 9.11 25.70 19.13
CA GLY A 144 8.35 25.18 20.27
C GLY A 144 9.25 24.54 21.31
N GLY A 145 10.22 23.72 20.88
CA GLY A 145 11.27 23.16 21.73
C GLY A 145 12.15 24.24 22.38
N LEU A 146 12.55 25.27 21.61
CA LEU A 146 13.30 26.43 22.10
C LEU A 146 12.48 27.28 23.06
N PHE A 147 11.18 27.43 22.85
CA PHE A 147 10.27 28.15 23.75
C PHE A 147 10.10 27.37 25.06
N ILE A 148 9.91 26.06 25.00
CA ILE A 148 9.88 25.19 26.18
C ILE A 148 11.22 25.29 26.92
N LEU A 149 12.34 25.23 26.20
CA LEU A 149 13.67 25.37 26.78
C LEU A 149 13.89 26.76 27.40
N ALA A 150 13.47 27.83 26.74
CA ALA A 150 13.59 29.22 27.21
C ALA A 150 12.68 29.48 28.42
N PHE A 151 11.44 28.97 28.40
CA PHE A 151 10.53 28.98 29.55
C PHE A 151 11.12 28.22 30.73
N VAL A 152 11.82 27.10 30.49
CA VAL A 152 12.51 26.33 31.54
C VAL A 152 13.72 27.07 32.08
N LEU A 153 14.50 27.71 31.21
CA LEU A 153 15.69 28.48 31.59
C LEU A 153 15.33 29.78 32.32
N SER A 154 14.24 30.45 31.95
CA SER A 154 13.79 31.70 32.60
C SER A 154 13.38 31.47 34.07
N GLN A 155 12.98 30.25 34.42
CA GLN A 155 12.64 29.88 35.80
C GLN A 155 13.86 29.80 36.72
N LYS A 156 15.09 29.76 36.19
CA LYS A 156 16.31 29.90 37.01
C LYS A 156 16.43 31.28 37.67
N PHE A 157 15.80 32.30 37.07
CA PHE A 157 15.85 33.69 37.53
C PHE A 157 14.71 34.03 38.48
N LEU A 158 13.71 33.15 38.64
CA LEU A 158 12.63 33.31 39.62
C LEU A 158 13.09 32.74 40.97
N LYS A 159 13.14 33.59 42.01
CA LYS A 159 13.55 33.21 43.38
C LYS A 159 12.80 31.95 43.85
N LYS A 160 13.53 30.93 44.33
CA LYS A 160 12.98 29.73 44.99
C LYS A 160 12.05 30.13 46.14
N ARG A 161 10.73 30.17 45.90
CA ARG A 161 9.74 30.25 46.98
C ARG A 161 9.52 28.86 47.55
N LYS A 162 9.74 28.71 48.87
CA LYS A 162 9.42 27.50 49.65
C LYS A 162 7.99 27.07 49.33
N GLU A 163 7.80 25.81 48.95
CA GLU A 163 6.46 25.30 48.64
C GLU A 163 5.68 25.06 49.94
N SER A 164 4.49 25.67 50.05
CA SER A 164 3.65 25.54 51.25
C SER A 164 2.82 24.27 51.18
N SER A 165 2.45 23.73 52.35
CA SER A 165 1.60 22.54 52.52
C SER A 165 0.30 22.62 51.71
N HIS A 166 -0.25 23.83 51.56
CA HIS A 166 -1.50 24.09 50.84
C HIS A 166 -1.38 23.83 49.33
N GLN A 167 -0.21 24.05 48.72
CA GLN A 167 -0.03 23.77 47.28
C GLN A 167 0.07 22.27 46.99
N ARG A 168 0.52 21.47 47.96
CA ARG A 168 0.51 20.00 47.87
C ARG A 168 -0.93 19.47 47.91
N ILE A 169 -1.77 20.08 48.75
CA ILE A 169 -3.20 19.76 48.87
C ILE A 169 -3.94 20.18 47.60
N ILE A 170 -3.67 21.37 47.05
CA ILE A 170 -4.26 21.83 45.79
C ILE A 170 -3.90 20.86 44.64
N ALA A 171 -2.66 20.41 44.52
CA ALA A 171 -2.26 19.44 43.49
C ALA A 171 -3.00 18.09 43.62
N LEU A 172 -3.20 17.61 44.85
CA LEU A 172 -3.99 16.41 45.15
C LEU A 172 -5.48 16.58 44.82
N ILE A 173 -6.05 17.74 45.12
CA ILE A 173 -7.44 18.07 44.77
C ILE A 173 -7.59 18.13 43.24
N PHE A 174 -6.68 18.79 42.53
CA PHE A 174 -6.69 18.80 41.06
C PHE A 174 -6.53 17.39 40.48
N PHE A 175 -5.66 16.54 41.05
CA PHE A 175 -5.53 15.14 40.64
C PHE A 175 -6.85 14.36 40.85
N GLY A 176 -7.48 14.52 42.03
CA GLY A 176 -8.77 13.88 42.34
C GLY A 176 -9.90 14.33 41.41
N ILE A 177 -10.00 15.64 41.12
CA ILE A 177 -10.96 16.20 40.15
C ILE A 177 -10.70 15.62 38.74
N THR A 178 -9.43 15.50 38.36
CA THR A 178 -9.03 14.96 37.06
C THR A 178 -9.45 13.49 36.91
N VAL A 179 -9.25 12.66 37.95
CA VAL A 179 -9.69 11.26 38.01
C VAL A 179 -11.22 11.14 37.99
N ALA A 180 -11.92 12.02 38.73
CA ALA A 180 -13.38 12.04 38.75
C ALA A 180 -13.97 12.40 37.38
N ILE A 181 -13.39 13.38 36.66
CA ILE A 181 -13.80 13.75 35.30
C ILE A 181 -13.53 12.62 34.30
N THR A 182 -12.43 11.88 34.45
CA THR A 182 -12.17 10.70 33.60
C THR A 182 -13.20 9.59 33.81
N GLY A 183 -13.63 9.38 35.06
CA GLY A 183 -14.71 8.43 35.38
C GLY A 183 -16.06 8.77 34.74
N ILE A 184 -16.36 10.05 34.56
CA ILE A 184 -17.59 10.53 33.90
C ILE A 184 -17.54 10.28 32.38
N ASN A 185 -16.37 10.41 31.75
CA ASN A 185 -16.19 10.17 30.30
C ASN A 185 -16.31 8.69 29.88
N VAL A 186 -16.06 7.72 30.79
CA VAL A 186 -16.31 6.30 30.51
C VAL A 186 -17.80 6.03 30.24
N ILE A 187 -18.68 6.91 30.74
CA ILE A 187 -20.14 6.78 30.64
C ILE A 187 -20.67 7.36 29.31
N THR A 188 -19.93 8.25 28.64
CA THR A 188 -20.33 8.89 27.37
C THR A 188 -19.50 8.38 26.18
N ARG A 189 -19.66 7.10 25.82
CA ARG A 189 -19.05 6.52 24.61
C ARG A 189 -19.58 7.18 23.33
N ASN A 190 -18.86 8.18 22.82
CA ASN A 190 -18.91 8.55 21.40
C ASN A 190 -17.63 8.04 20.73
N ASN A 191 -17.75 6.97 19.93
CA ASN A 191 -16.70 6.33 19.14
C ASN A 191 -16.24 7.20 17.96
N THR A 192 -15.67 8.37 18.23
CA THR A 192 -14.96 9.15 17.21
C THR A 192 -13.47 9.19 17.55
N THR A 193 -12.61 8.94 16.56
CA THR A 193 -11.14 8.94 16.68
C THR A 193 -10.59 10.20 17.35
N ILE A 194 -11.35 11.30 17.26
CA ILE A 194 -11.04 12.62 17.79
C ILE A 194 -11.20 12.69 19.32
N ALA A 195 -12.09 11.88 19.90
CA ALA A 195 -12.30 11.84 21.34
C ALA A 195 -11.15 11.15 22.08
N ASN A 196 -10.48 10.18 21.45
CA ASN A 196 -9.38 9.43 22.08
C ASN A 196 -8.17 10.32 22.36
N ASN A 197 -7.53 10.14 23.53
CA ASN A 197 -6.25 10.80 23.78
C ASN A 197 -5.13 10.13 22.98
N ILE A 198 -4.04 10.85 22.76
CA ILE A 198 -2.91 10.35 21.95
C ILE A 198 -2.37 9.01 22.48
N LEU A 199 -2.43 8.74 23.80
CA LEU A 199 -2.01 7.46 24.36
C LEU A 199 -3.00 6.34 24.00
N SER A 200 -4.31 6.55 24.21
CA SER A 200 -5.33 5.55 23.89
C SER A 200 -5.42 5.29 22.38
N LEU A 201 -5.25 6.32 21.54
CA LEU A 201 -5.16 6.18 20.10
C LEU A 201 -3.96 5.31 19.69
N ASN A 202 -2.78 5.54 20.28
CA ASN A 202 -1.59 4.75 20.00
C ASN A 202 -1.69 3.30 20.52
N ILE A 203 -2.28 3.09 21.70
CA ILE A 203 -2.55 1.74 22.23
C ILE A 203 -3.53 1.01 21.34
N GLN A 204 -4.65 1.63 20.96
CA GLN A 204 -5.63 1.04 20.05
C GLN A 204 -4.97 0.67 18.72
N THR A 205 -4.19 1.59 18.13
CA THR A 205 -3.49 1.32 16.86
C THR A 205 -2.46 0.19 17.01
N PHE A 206 -1.80 0.09 18.16
CA PHE A 206 -0.87 -0.98 18.47
C PHE A 206 -1.56 -2.33 18.69
N GLU A 207 -2.71 -2.35 19.37
CA GLU A 207 -3.54 -3.55 19.54
C GLU A 207 -4.12 -4.01 18.20
N GLU A 208 -4.62 -3.08 17.38
CA GLU A 208 -5.02 -3.35 16.00
C GLU A 208 -3.85 -3.92 15.20
N TRP A 209 -2.64 -3.38 15.35
CA TRP A 209 -1.44 -3.92 14.73
C TRP A 209 -1.13 -5.37 15.17
N ILE A 210 -1.22 -5.66 16.47
CA ILE A 210 -1.04 -7.02 17.01
C ILE A 210 -2.15 -7.97 16.53
N ASN A 211 -3.40 -7.53 16.56
CA ASN A 211 -4.57 -8.35 16.26
C ASN A 211 -4.72 -8.60 14.76
N ASN A 212 -4.34 -7.64 13.93
CA ASN A 212 -4.34 -7.80 12.47
C ASN A 212 -3.30 -8.82 11.99
N LYS A 213 -2.24 -9.11 12.76
CA LYS A 213 -1.38 -10.28 12.50
C LYS A 213 -2.06 -11.62 12.75
N LYS A 214 -3.18 -11.65 13.49
CA LYS A 214 -3.93 -12.86 13.87
C LYS A 214 -5.27 -13.01 13.14
N ALA A 215 -5.75 -11.98 12.44
CA ALA A 215 -7.12 -11.90 11.96
C ALA A 215 -7.25 -12.24 10.46
N PHE A 216 -7.11 -13.53 10.13
CA PHE A 216 -7.71 -14.10 8.91
C PHE A 216 -8.79 -15.11 9.32
N ASN A 217 -9.87 -14.60 9.93
CA ASN A 217 -11.11 -15.33 10.09
C ASN A 217 -12.21 -14.50 9.45
N ILE A 218 -12.32 -14.61 8.12
CA ILE A 218 -13.37 -13.94 7.35
C ILE A 218 -14.56 -14.90 7.28
N SER A 219 -15.61 -14.58 8.02
CA SER A 219 -16.85 -15.37 8.08
C SER A 219 -17.91 -14.84 7.10
N SER A 220 -17.55 -14.45 5.88
CA SER A 220 -18.55 -14.05 4.89
C SER A 220 -19.15 -15.30 4.23
N SER A 221 -20.46 -15.48 4.34
CA SER A 221 -21.19 -16.61 3.74
C SER A 221 -21.40 -16.50 2.22
N LYS A 222 -21.15 -15.32 1.61
CA LYS A 222 -21.26 -15.07 0.16
C LYS A 222 -19.91 -14.77 -0.46
N LYS A 223 -19.66 -15.29 -1.67
CA LYS A 223 -18.44 -14.98 -2.45
C LYS A 223 -18.52 -13.60 -3.09
N TYR A 224 -17.38 -12.95 -3.30
CA TYR A 224 -17.33 -11.62 -3.90
C TYR A 224 -17.89 -11.61 -5.34
N GLU A 225 -17.65 -12.66 -6.11
CA GLU A 225 -18.14 -12.83 -7.48
C GLU A 225 -19.68 -12.82 -7.56
N GLU A 226 -20.38 -13.20 -6.50
CA GLU A 226 -21.85 -13.18 -6.45
C GLU A 226 -22.43 -11.77 -6.46
N TYR A 227 -21.61 -10.75 -6.18
CA TYR A 227 -22.00 -9.33 -6.30
C TYR A 227 -21.89 -8.80 -7.71
N PHE A 228 -21.49 -9.63 -8.68
CA PHE A 228 -21.45 -9.25 -10.08
C PHE A 228 -22.55 -9.93 -10.87
N THR A 229 -22.95 -9.28 -11.95
CA THR A 229 -23.88 -9.80 -12.95
C THR A 229 -23.29 -9.61 -14.34
N THR A 230 -23.66 -10.51 -15.24
CA THR A 230 -23.25 -10.43 -16.64
C THR A 230 -24.39 -9.81 -17.44
N ILE A 231 -24.11 -8.73 -18.17
CA ILE A 231 -25.09 -8.05 -19.04
C ILE A 231 -24.51 -7.81 -20.42
N LYS A 232 -25.36 -7.74 -21.45
CA LYS A 232 -24.94 -7.42 -22.81
C LYS A 232 -24.51 -5.95 -22.91
N GLY A 233 -23.27 -5.71 -23.34
CA GLY A 233 -22.71 -4.39 -23.55
C GLY A 233 -23.42 -3.57 -24.63
N LYS A 234 -23.18 -2.25 -24.64
CA LYS A 234 -23.71 -1.33 -25.66
C LYS A 234 -22.91 -1.31 -26.96
N ASN A 235 -21.71 -1.90 -26.97
CA ASN A 235 -20.80 -1.94 -28.13
C ASN A 235 -20.59 -0.56 -28.79
N ARG A 236 -20.47 0.51 -27.99
CA ARG A 236 -20.10 1.83 -28.49
C ARG A 236 -18.57 1.95 -28.49
N LYS A 237 -18.01 2.65 -29.49
CA LYS A 237 -16.57 2.92 -29.57
C LYS A 237 -16.23 4.41 -29.64
N PRO A 238 -16.62 5.23 -28.65
CA PRO A 238 -16.21 6.63 -28.62
C PRO A 238 -14.73 6.75 -28.21
N ASN A 239 -14.05 7.84 -28.56
CA ASN A 239 -12.84 8.25 -27.85
C ASN A 239 -13.21 8.68 -26.43
N ILE A 240 -12.39 8.36 -25.44
CA ILE A 240 -12.72 8.56 -24.03
C ILE A 240 -11.57 9.28 -23.35
N ILE A 241 -11.88 10.43 -22.74
CA ILE A 241 -10.98 11.12 -21.81
C ILE A 241 -11.58 11.01 -20.42
N LEU A 242 -10.84 10.43 -19.48
CA LEU A 242 -11.15 10.39 -18.06
C LEU A 242 -10.20 11.32 -17.31
N LEU A 243 -10.71 12.39 -16.72
CA LEU A 243 -9.95 13.36 -15.95
C LEU A 243 -10.26 13.20 -14.46
N PHE A 244 -9.24 12.88 -13.67
CA PHE A 244 -9.24 13.06 -12.22
C PHE A 244 -8.86 14.50 -11.91
N ALA A 245 -9.83 15.25 -11.39
CA ALA A 245 -9.68 16.64 -11.01
C ALA A 245 -9.32 16.75 -9.52
N GLU A 246 -8.06 17.06 -9.26
CA GLU A 246 -7.48 17.19 -7.92
C GLU A 246 -8.34 18.06 -6.99
N SER A 247 -8.80 17.50 -5.88
CA SER A 247 -9.46 18.20 -4.77
C SER A 247 -10.74 18.99 -5.11
N LEU A 248 -11.32 18.87 -6.32
CA LEU A 248 -12.49 19.68 -6.70
C LEU A 248 -13.78 19.16 -6.06
N SER A 249 -14.43 20.03 -5.29
CA SER A 249 -15.50 19.66 -4.36
C SER A 249 -16.85 20.21 -4.79
N THR A 250 -17.94 19.46 -4.52
CA THR A 250 -19.31 19.89 -4.87
C THR A 250 -19.64 21.28 -4.31
N ILE A 251 -19.13 21.62 -3.13
CA ILE A 251 -19.38 22.90 -2.46
C ILE A 251 -18.97 24.13 -3.28
N ASP A 252 -18.04 23.96 -4.22
CA ASP A 252 -17.43 25.02 -5.04
C ASP A 252 -18.12 25.23 -6.40
N SER A 253 -19.13 24.42 -6.73
CA SER A 253 -19.92 24.52 -7.97
C SER A 253 -21.40 24.71 -7.63
N LYS A 254 -21.97 25.85 -8.04
CA LYS A 254 -23.40 26.13 -7.87
C LYS A 254 -24.26 25.11 -8.60
N ARG A 255 -23.88 24.75 -9.83
CA ARG A 255 -24.65 23.79 -10.64
C ARG A 255 -24.66 22.39 -10.04
N SER A 256 -23.60 22.00 -9.34
CA SER A 256 -23.56 20.72 -8.61
C SER A 256 -24.34 20.74 -7.28
N GLY A 257 -24.98 21.87 -6.93
CA GLY A 257 -25.74 22.05 -5.70
C GLY A 257 -24.94 22.61 -4.53
N GLY A 258 -23.71 23.09 -4.79
CA GLY A 258 -22.82 23.76 -3.83
C GLY A 258 -23.26 25.17 -3.45
N LEU A 259 -22.52 25.77 -2.51
CA LEU A 259 -22.82 27.09 -1.97
C LEU A 259 -22.00 28.21 -2.64
N TYR A 260 -20.83 27.88 -3.18
CA TYR A 260 -19.92 28.85 -3.77
C TYR A 260 -19.91 28.77 -5.29
N ASP A 261 -19.51 29.88 -5.91
CA ASP A 261 -19.44 30.05 -7.37
C ASP A 261 -17.98 30.10 -7.83
N ASN A 262 -17.17 29.17 -7.33
CA ASN A 262 -15.73 29.15 -7.59
C ASN A 262 -15.40 28.49 -8.94
N LEU A 263 -16.35 27.76 -9.53
CA LEU A 263 -16.20 26.98 -10.77
C LEU A 263 -17.23 27.33 -11.86
N PRO A 264 -17.45 28.63 -12.20
CA PRO A 264 -18.51 29.04 -13.11
C PRO A 264 -18.29 28.60 -14.57
N LEU A 265 -17.04 28.41 -15.02
CA LEU A 265 -16.76 27.93 -16.37
C LEU A 265 -16.91 26.41 -16.46
N PHE A 266 -16.53 25.67 -15.43
CA PHE A 266 -16.83 24.25 -15.30
C PHE A 266 -18.34 24.01 -15.33
N ASP A 267 -19.15 24.85 -14.67
CA ASP A 267 -20.62 24.75 -14.74
C ASP A 267 -21.17 24.88 -16.17
N LYS A 268 -20.47 25.61 -17.07
CA LYS A 268 -20.79 25.63 -18.52
C LYS A 268 -20.38 24.35 -19.25
N ILE A 269 -19.35 23.65 -18.79
CA ILE A 269 -19.03 22.30 -19.29
C ILE A 269 -20.15 21.37 -18.89
N GLN A 270 -20.56 21.41 -17.61
CA GLN A 270 -21.60 20.52 -17.09
C GLN A 270 -22.95 20.67 -17.81
N SER A 271 -23.32 21.89 -18.23
CA SER A 271 -24.57 22.11 -18.98
C SER A 271 -24.59 21.46 -20.37
N GLU A 272 -23.44 21.05 -20.89
CA GLU A 272 -23.31 20.36 -22.17
C GLU A 272 -23.42 18.83 -22.01
N GLY A 273 -23.78 18.34 -20.82
CA GLY A 273 -24.01 16.93 -20.55
C GLY A 273 -24.73 16.68 -19.22
N ILE A 274 -24.18 15.77 -18.41
CA ILE A 274 -24.76 15.37 -17.12
C ILE A 274 -24.05 16.07 -15.97
N THR A 275 -24.81 16.76 -15.13
CA THR A 275 -24.39 17.27 -13.82
C THR A 275 -24.74 16.24 -12.74
N PHE A 276 -23.75 15.78 -11.97
CA PHE A 276 -23.97 14.90 -10.82
C PHE A 276 -24.03 15.73 -9.54
N THR A 277 -25.17 15.76 -8.87
CA THR A 277 -25.37 16.52 -7.62
C THR A 277 -25.03 15.71 -6.37
N ASN A 278 -24.94 14.38 -6.53
CA ASN A 278 -24.71 13.40 -5.47
C ASN A 278 -23.54 12.46 -5.81
N PHE A 279 -22.41 13.01 -6.27
CA PHE A 279 -21.19 12.23 -6.50
C PHE A 279 -20.37 12.08 -5.22
N ILE A 280 -20.09 10.84 -4.83
CA ILE A 280 -19.45 10.43 -3.59
C ILE A 280 -18.06 9.86 -3.88
N ALA A 281 -17.03 10.52 -3.37
CA ALA A 281 -15.67 10.02 -3.39
C ALA A 281 -15.55 8.77 -2.50
N ASN A 282 -15.00 7.70 -3.08
CA ASN A 282 -14.77 6.45 -2.36
C ASN A 282 -13.65 6.53 -1.30
N GLY A 283 -12.89 7.62 -1.24
CA GLY A 283 -11.92 7.88 -0.17
C GLY A 283 -11.52 9.35 -0.04
N CYS A 284 -10.36 9.59 0.56
CA CYS A 284 -9.87 10.93 0.91
C CYS A 284 -8.54 11.33 0.27
N THR A 285 -8.04 10.54 -0.68
CA THR A 285 -6.79 10.81 -1.42
C THR A 285 -6.96 10.46 -2.89
N SER A 286 -6.12 11.00 -3.77
CA SER A 286 -6.18 10.72 -5.22
C SER A 286 -6.05 9.22 -5.52
N GLU A 287 -5.20 8.51 -4.77
CA GLU A 287 -5.05 7.05 -4.87
C GLU A 287 -6.39 6.32 -4.76
N THR A 288 -7.23 6.72 -3.78
CA THR A 288 -8.51 6.04 -3.54
C THR A 288 -9.47 6.21 -4.72
N ALA A 289 -9.44 7.34 -5.42
CA ALA A 289 -10.24 7.57 -6.63
C ALA A 289 -9.69 6.79 -7.83
N HIS A 290 -8.37 6.76 -7.99
CA HIS A 290 -7.70 6.00 -9.04
C HIS A 290 -7.99 4.51 -8.89
N ILE A 291 -7.83 3.94 -7.69
CA ILE A 291 -8.14 2.54 -7.40
C ILE A 291 -9.62 2.25 -7.71
N ALA A 292 -10.53 3.06 -7.16
CA ALA A 292 -11.96 2.83 -7.33
C ALA A 292 -12.44 2.92 -8.79
N THR A 293 -11.97 3.90 -9.54
CA THR A 293 -12.40 4.11 -10.92
C THR A 293 -11.68 3.15 -11.89
N LEU A 294 -10.36 2.95 -11.72
CA LEU A 294 -9.58 2.18 -12.68
C LEU A 294 -9.66 0.67 -12.44
N GLN A 295 -10.10 0.21 -11.27
CA GLN A 295 -10.27 -1.21 -11.00
C GLN A 295 -11.69 -1.62 -10.61
N GLY A 296 -12.56 -0.66 -10.30
CA GLY A 296 -13.95 -0.95 -9.94
C GLY A 296 -14.08 -1.49 -8.52
N ILE A 297 -13.12 -1.17 -7.64
CA ILE A 297 -13.04 -1.70 -6.29
C ILE A 297 -12.96 -0.58 -5.25
N GLU A 298 -13.75 -0.66 -4.18
CA GLU A 298 -13.67 0.34 -3.12
C GLU A 298 -12.39 0.14 -2.27
N PRO A 299 -11.56 1.17 -2.10
CA PRO A 299 -10.29 1.04 -1.40
C PRO A 299 -10.49 0.72 0.10
N ARG A 300 -9.54 -0.03 0.68
CA ARG A 300 -9.44 -0.38 2.11
C ARG A 300 -8.00 -0.21 2.61
N GLU A 301 -7.79 -0.19 3.93
CA GLU A 301 -6.48 -0.49 4.50
C GLU A 301 -6.29 -2.01 4.73
N TYR A 302 -5.13 -2.52 4.29
CA TYR A 302 -4.54 -3.76 4.77
C TYR A 302 -3.58 -3.41 5.94
N PRO A 303 -3.45 -4.27 6.97
CA PRO A 303 -2.43 -4.06 7.98
C PRO A 303 -1.03 -4.10 7.37
N ARG A 304 -0.29 -3.01 7.61
CA ARG A 304 1.05 -2.69 7.13
C ARG A 304 2.04 -3.86 7.24
N ILE A 305 2.67 -4.23 6.12
CA ILE A 305 3.97 -4.90 6.13
C ILE A 305 5.09 -3.92 5.73
N ASP A 306 4.84 -2.90 4.90
CA ASP A 306 5.79 -1.78 4.75
C ASP A 306 5.15 -0.48 4.24
N SER A 307 5.68 0.67 4.66
CA SER A 307 5.06 2.01 4.51
C SER A 307 5.19 2.65 3.11
N ASN A 308 5.43 1.85 2.07
CA ASN A 308 5.67 2.32 0.69
C ASN A 308 4.71 1.76 -0.37
N GLN A 309 3.63 1.04 0.00
CA GLN A 309 2.83 0.23 -0.94
C GLN A 309 1.33 0.56 -0.99
N ASP A 310 0.96 1.82 -1.25
CA ASP A 310 -0.46 2.21 -1.27
C ASP A 310 -1.17 1.88 -2.58
N TYR A 311 -0.46 1.82 -3.71
CA TYR A 311 -1.02 1.30 -4.96
C TYR A 311 -0.68 -0.17 -5.23
N ASP A 312 0.43 -0.68 -4.70
CA ASP A 312 0.94 -2.03 -5.03
C ASP A 312 0.00 -3.15 -4.52
N ALA A 313 -0.61 -2.93 -3.35
CA ALA A 313 -1.69 -3.77 -2.82
C ALA A 313 -2.98 -3.73 -3.66
N TYR A 314 -2.97 -2.98 -4.77
CA TYR A 314 -4.10 -2.84 -5.68
C TYR A 314 -3.73 -3.13 -7.15
N ALA A 315 -2.55 -3.61 -7.53
CA ALA A 315 -2.35 -4.09 -8.92
C ALA A 315 -2.88 -5.53 -9.15
N ASN A 316 -3.53 -5.80 -10.31
CA ASN A 316 -3.94 -7.15 -10.79
C ASN A 316 -5.10 -7.88 -10.06
N TYR A 317 -5.98 -7.16 -9.35
CA TYR A 317 -7.06 -7.78 -8.56
C TYR A 317 -8.28 -8.19 -9.38
N LEU A 318 -8.78 -7.28 -10.21
CA LEU A 318 -9.79 -7.52 -11.23
C LEU A 318 -9.21 -7.09 -12.57
N GLN A 319 -9.84 -7.53 -13.67
CA GLN A 319 -9.52 -6.96 -14.98
C GLN A 319 -9.73 -5.44 -14.90
N SER A 320 -8.62 -4.71 -15.01
CA SER A 320 -8.65 -3.26 -14.83
C SER A 320 -9.42 -2.60 -15.97
N LEU A 321 -9.84 -1.36 -15.77
CA LEU A 321 -10.47 -0.56 -16.82
C LEU A 321 -9.55 -0.39 -18.04
N PRO A 322 -8.28 0.04 -17.93
CA PRO A 322 -7.39 0.13 -19.09
C PRO A 322 -7.08 -1.24 -19.73
N GLU A 323 -6.95 -2.32 -18.96
CA GLU A 323 -6.84 -3.67 -19.52
C GLU A 323 -8.09 -4.04 -20.35
N PHE A 324 -9.27 -3.84 -19.78
CA PHE A 324 -10.53 -4.08 -20.46
C PHE A 324 -10.70 -3.24 -21.74
N MET A 325 -10.32 -1.96 -21.69
CA MET A 325 -10.37 -1.05 -22.84
C MET A 325 -9.50 -1.56 -23.98
N GLN A 326 -8.31 -2.09 -23.69
CA GLN A 326 -7.45 -2.71 -24.70
C GLN A 326 -8.11 -3.91 -25.36
N ASP A 327 -8.77 -4.78 -24.58
CA ASP A 327 -9.51 -5.92 -25.12
C ASP A 327 -10.66 -5.47 -26.05
N GLN A 328 -11.21 -4.27 -25.83
CA GLN A 328 -12.18 -3.65 -26.73
C GLN A 328 -11.55 -2.97 -27.97
N GLY A 329 -10.22 -2.88 -28.04
CA GLY A 329 -9.44 -2.35 -29.15
C GLY A 329 -9.04 -0.88 -28.99
N TYR A 330 -8.98 -0.38 -27.75
CA TYR A 330 -8.53 0.99 -27.46
C TYR A 330 -7.03 1.08 -27.29
N LYS A 331 -6.45 2.22 -27.70
CA LYS A 331 -5.13 2.64 -27.26
C LYS A 331 -5.25 3.33 -25.89
N THR A 332 -4.58 2.79 -24.88
CA THR A 332 -4.65 3.29 -23.50
C THR A 332 -3.44 4.13 -23.13
N THR A 333 -3.69 5.31 -22.58
CA THR A 333 -2.63 6.24 -22.15
C THR A 333 -2.99 6.88 -20.82
N PHE A 334 -2.05 6.92 -19.88
CA PHE A 334 -2.14 7.72 -18.67
C PHE A 334 -1.17 8.90 -18.75
N ILE A 335 -1.60 10.10 -18.34
CA ILE A 335 -0.75 11.30 -18.31
C ILE A 335 -0.80 11.97 -16.93
N SER A 336 0.37 12.28 -16.40
CA SER A 336 0.54 13.10 -15.20
C SER A 336 1.74 14.03 -15.34
N THR A 337 1.66 15.23 -14.76
CA THR A 337 2.77 16.20 -14.75
C THR A 337 3.67 16.11 -13.53
N VAL A 338 3.23 15.36 -12.50
CA VAL A 338 3.99 15.07 -11.29
C VAL A 338 4.73 13.74 -11.41
N THR A 339 5.77 13.55 -10.60
CA THR A 339 6.50 12.29 -10.51
C THR A 339 5.57 11.12 -10.21
N LEU A 340 5.67 10.06 -11.01
CA LEU A 340 4.90 8.82 -10.83
C LEU A 340 5.63 7.81 -9.92
N ASP A 341 6.84 8.15 -9.45
CA ASP A 341 7.58 7.31 -8.50
C ASP A 341 6.98 7.42 -7.08
N PHE A 342 6.19 8.47 -6.82
CA PHE A 342 5.47 8.62 -5.56
C PHE A 342 4.49 7.47 -5.36
N LEU A 343 4.57 6.82 -4.18
CA LEU A 343 3.78 5.64 -3.79
C LEU A 343 3.79 4.50 -4.82
N ASN A 344 4.87 4.42 -5.61
CA ASN A 344 5.04 3.44 -6.67
C ASN A 344 3.91 3.48 -7.73
N GLN A 345 3.29 4.65 -7.95
CA GLN A 345 2.17 4.81 -8.88
C GLN A 345 2.51 4.32 -10.29
N LYS A 346 3.77 4.49 -10.74
CA LYS A 346 4.23 3.98 -12.03
C LYS A 346 4.12 2.45 -12.14
N ALA A 347 4.50 1.72 -11.09
CA ALA A 347 4.38 0.26 -11.07
C ALA A 347 2.90 -0.15 -11.07
N PHE A 348 2.07 0.54 -10.30
CA PHE A 348 0.63 0.33 -10.31
C PHE A 348 -0.02 0.54 -11.67
N LEU A 349 0.24 1.68 -12.33
CA LEU A 349 -0.28 1.97 -13.66
C LEU A 349 0.19 0.94 -14.69
N SER A 350 1.44 0.47 -14.57
CA SER A 350 1.98 -0.62 -15.38
C SER A 350 1.25 -1.94 -15.09
N GLY A 351 0.97 -2.24 -13.82
CA GLY A 351 0.18 -3.40 -13.39
C GLY A 351 -1.29 -3.34 -13.85
N LEU A 352 -1.86 -2.14 -13.99
CA LEU A 352 -3.16 -1.96 -14.66
C LEU A 352 -3.09 -2.16 -16.17
N ARG A 353 -1.89 -2.41 -16.73
CA ARG A 353 -1.63 -2.64 -18.15
C ARG A 353 -1.83 -1.44 -19.06
N TYR A 354 -1.70 -0.19 -18.59
CA TYR A 354 -1.66 0.95 -19.52
C TYR A 354 -0.58 0.73 -20.60
N GLN A 355 -0.92 0.93 -21.88
CA GLN A 355 0.05 0.77 -22.96
C GLN A 355 1.08 1.90 -22.99
N ASN A 356 0.66 3.11 -22.61
CA ASN A 356 1.53 4.28 -22.51
C ASN A 356 1.32 4.98 -21.19
N ILE A 357 2.41 5.35 -20.53
CA ILE A 357 2.42 6.17 -19.32
C ILE A 357 3.34 7.35 -19.61
N ILE A 358 2.79 8.56 -19.58
CA ILE A 358 3.51 9.81 -19.83
C ILE A 358 3.61 10.54 -18.48
N GLY A 359 4.79 10.54 -17.87
CA GLY A 359 5.05 11.18 -16.59
C GLY A 359 5.69 12.57 -16.72
N GLU A 360 6.18 13.08 -15.59
CA GLU A 360 6.83 14.39 -15.47
C GLU A 360 7.98 14.62 -16.46
N GLU A 361 8.62 13.56 -16.94
CA GLU A 361 9.73 13.60 -17.88
C GLU A 361 9.36 14.23 -19.23
N ALA A 362 8.08 14.15 -19.62
CA ALA A 362 7.57 14.78 -20.83
C ALA A 362 7.42 16.31 -20.71
N PHE A 363 7.52 16.84 -19.48
CA PHE A 363 7.24 18.24 -19.16
C PHE A 363 8.47 18.97 -18.60
N LYS A 364 9.69 18.50 -18.91
CA LYS A 364 10.95 19.09 -18.40
C LYS A 364 11.17 20.54 -18.81
N LYS A 365 10.61 20.97 -19.95
CA LYS A 365 10.72 22.34 -20.48
C LYS A 365 9.70 23.31 -19.89
N GLU A 366 8.66 22.79 -19.24
CA GLU A 366 7.61 23.60 -18.63
C GLU A 366 8.11 24.22 -17.33
N LYS A 367 7.64 25.43 -17.04
CA LYS A 367 7.84 26.03 -15.71
C LYS A 367 7.12 25.18 -14.66
N LYS A 368 7.79 24.96 -13.51
CA LYS A 368 7.30 24.11 -12.43
C LYS A 368 6.63 24.93 -11.32
N TYR A 369 5.66 24.31 -10.65
CA TYR A 369 4.81 24.90 -9.62
C TYR A 369 4.61 23.92 -8.45
N VAL A 370 3.39 23.75 -7.94
CA VAL A 370 3.07 22.75 -6.91
C VAL A 370 3.64 21.37 -7.28
N PHE A 371 4.22 20.70 -6.27
CA PHE A 371 4.95 19.43 -6.42
C PHE A 371 6.14 19.43 -7.39
N ASN A 372 6.67 20.61 -7.76
CA ASN A 372 7.65 20.73 -8.84
C ASN A 372 7.12 20.15 -10.18
N ALA A 373 5.80 20.15 -10.35
CA ALA A 373 5.11 19.65 -11.53
C ALA A 373 4.84 20.77 -12.53
N ALA A 374 4.67 20.41 -13.80
CA ALA A 374 4.14 21.35 -14.79
C ALA A 374 2.64 21.62 -14.50
N PRO A 375 2.13 22.81 -14.84
CA PRO A 375 0.78 23.20 -14.44
C PRO A 375 -0.26 22.52 -15.35
N ASP A 376 -1.52 22.44 -14.93
CA ASP A 376 -2.57 21.63 -15.60
C ASP A 376 -2.81 22.02 -17.07
N GLN A 377 -2.55 23.28 -17.44
CA GLN A 377 -2.60 23.69 -18.86
C GLN A 377 -1.64 22.88 -19.75
N ALA A 378 -0.46 22.50 -19.23
CA ALA A 378 0.51 21.68 -19.94
C ALA A 378 0.02 20.22 -20.07
N LEU A 379 -0.60 19.68 -19.00
CA LEU A 379 -1.28 18.38 -19.03
C LEU A 379 -2.32 18.33 -20.16
N TYR A 380 -3.19 19.35 -20.21
CA TYR A 380 -4.26 19.44 -21.21
C TYR A 380 -3.73 19.63 -22.63
N ASN A 381 -2.66 20.41 -22.83
CA ASN A 381 -2.02 20.52 -24.14
C ASN A 381 -1.45 19.17 -24.60
N LYS A 382 -0.80 18.43 -23.69
CA LYS A 382 -0.28 17.09 -24.02
C LYS A 382 -1.38 16.09 -24.34
N ALA A 383 -2.52 16.19 -23.65
CA ALA A 383 -3.70 15.39 -23.96
C ALA A 383 -4.20 15.65 -25.40
N LEU A 384 -4.28 16.91 -25.82
CA LEU A 384 -4.67 17.29 -27.19
C LEU A 384 -3.70 16.75 -28.25
N ASP A 385 -2.39 16.73 -27.98
CA ASP A 385 -1.39 16.12 -28.86
C ASP A 385 -1.66 14.61 -29.05
N VAL A 386 -2.00 13.90 -27.97
CA VAL A 386 -2.32 12.46 -28.02
C VAL A 386 -3.60 12.20 -28.80
N ILE A 387 -4.63 13.04 -28.63
CA ILE A 387 -5.90 12.93 -29.36
C ILE A 387 -5.68 13.19 -30.85
N SER A 388 -4.97 14.25 -31.22
CA SER A 388 -4.78 14.62 -32.63
C SER A 388 -3.96 13.61 -33.43
N GLY A 389 -3.03 12.90 -32.79
CA GLY A 389 -2.22 11.84 -33.41
C GLY A 389 -2.86 10.45 -33.44
N ALA A 390 -4.10 10.28 -32.95
CA ALA A 390 -4.70 8.96 -32.81
C ALA A 390 -5.44 8.49 -34.07
N THR A 391 -5.12 7.29 -34.55
CA THR A 391 -5.80 6.61 -35.67
C THR A 391 -6.75 5.49 -35.21
N THR A 392 -6.76 5.21 -33.91
CA THR A 392 -7.61 4.20 -33.27
C THR A 392 -8.30 4.83 -32.04
N PRO A 393 -9.43 4.29 -31.56
CA PRO A 393 -10.10 4.82 -30.38
C PRO A 393 -9.15 4.89 -29.19
N VAL A 394 -9.14 6.02 -28.48
CA VAL A 394 -8.27 6.23 -27.32
C VAL A 394 -9.04 6.21 -26.02
N PHE A 395 -8.44 5.59 -25.00
CA PHE A 395 -8.83 5.74 -23.60
C PHE A 395 -7.69 6.45 -22.89
N LEU A 396 -7.87 7.76 -22.73
CA LEU A 396 -6.89 8.68 -22.17
C LEU A 396 -7.29 9.04 -20.76
N THR A 397 -6.42 8.76 -19.79
CA THR A 397 -6.62 9.13 -18.38
C THR A 397 -5.66 10.25 -18.01
N LEU A 398 -6.18 11.28 -17.35
CA LEU A 398 -5.46 12.49 -16.96
C LEU A 398 -5.56 12.67 -15.44
N GLN A 399 -4.45 13.05 -14.81
CA GLN A 399 -4.38 13.44 -13.41
C GLN A 399 -3.94 14.90 -13.31
N SER A 400 -4.84 15.78 -12.90
CA SER A 400 -4.51 17.19 -12.62
C SER A 400 -3.85 17.31 -11.24
N VAL A 401 -3.15 18.42 -10.97
CA VAL A 401 -2.46 18.65 -9.69
C VAL A 401 -2.50 20.11 -9.21
N SER A 402 -2.89 21.07 -10.05
CA SER A 402 -2.68 22.50 -9.75
C SER A 402 -3.55 23.04 -8.61
N SER A 403 -4.66 22.37 -8.28
CA SER A 403 -5.51 22.67 -7.13
C SER A 403 -4.96 22.13 -5.80
N HIS A 404 -3.81 21.46 -5.77
CA HIS A 404 -3.23 20.96 -4.53
C HIS A 404 -2.61 22.09 -3.70
N ARG A 405 -2.75 22.02 -2.36
CA ARG A 405 -2.13 22.98 -1.43
C ARG A 405 -0.58 22.90 -1.48
N PRO A 406 0.17 24.00 -1.37
CA PRO A 406 -0.23 25.35 -0.96
C PRO A 406 -0.75 26.25 -2.10
N TYR A 407 -1.34 25.69 -3.16
CA TYR A 407 -1.94 26.44 -4.27
C TYR A 407 -0.95 27.24 -5.12
N ASP A 408 0.27 26.73 -5.30
CA ASP A 408 1.24 27.36 -6.19
C ASP A 408 0.84 27.11 -7.65
N THR A 409 0.32 28.14 -8.31
CA THR A 409 -0.18 28.09 -9.69
C THR A 409 0.38 29.23 -10.54
N PRO A 410 0.22 29.19 -11.88
CA PRO A 410 0.58 30.33 -12.73
C PRO A 410 -0.13 31.64 -12.39
N TYR A 411 -1.27 31.62 -11.72
CA TYR A 411 -2.03 32.82 -11.36
C TYR A 411 -1.66 33.34 -9.96
N GLY A 412 -0.93 32.54 -9.17
CA GLY A 412 -0.40 32.88 -7.86
C GLY A 412 -0.71 31.80 -6.82
N GLN A 413 -0.74 32.18 -5.54
CA GLN A 413 -0.70 31.26 -4.38
C GLN A 413 -1.92 31.31 -3.47
N ASP A 414 -2.92 32.14 -3.77
CA ASP A 414 -4.15 32.19 -3.01
C ASP A 414 -5.26 31.32 -3.62
N THR A 415 -6.29 31.06 -2.82
CA THR A 415 -7.41 30.17 -3.18
C THR A 415 -8.20 30.69 -4.39
N GLU A 416 -8.41 32.00 -4.51
CA GLU A 416 -9.21 32.59 -5.59
C GLU A 416 -8.47 32.48 -6.93
N GLN A 417 -7.17 32.78 -6.93
CA GLN A 417 -6.29 32.62 -8.08
C GLN A 417 -6.18 31.16 -8.52
N MET A 418 -6.10 30.23 -7.58
CA MET A 418 -6.09 28.80 -7.87
C MET A 418 -7.38 28.36 -8.55
N PHE A 419 -8.55 28.72 -8.02
CA PHE A 419 -9.83 28.39 -8.65
C PHE A 419 -9.95 29.01 -10.04
N SER A 420 -9.58 30.29 -10.18
CA SER A 420 -9.55 30.98 -11.47
C SER A 420 -8.65 30.26 -12.50
N TYR A 421 -7.48 29.78 -12.06
CA TYR A 421 -6.56 29.02 -12.92
C TYR A 421 -7.15 27.68 -13.35
N VAL A 422 -7.64 26.89 -12.39
CA VAL A 422 -8.18 25.54 -12.66
C VAL A 422 -9.43 25.62 -13.53
N ASP A 423 -10.37 26.50 -13.20
CA ASP A 423 -11.63 26.67 -13.92
C ASP A 423 -11.37 27.12 -15.38
N LYS A 424 -10.49 28.10 -15.57
CA LYS A 424 -10.16 28.63 -16.90
C LYS A 424 -9.33 27.66 -17.74
N SER A 425 -8.36 26.97 -17.16
CA SER A 425 -7.53 26.00 -17.89
C SER A 425 -8.36 24.78 -18.33
N LEU A 426 -9.23 24.27 -17.46
CA LEU A 426 -10.15 23.18 -17.77
C LEU A 426 -11.17 23.57 -18.84
N TYR A 427 -11.76 24.77 -18.74
CA TYR A 427 -12.67 25.26 -19.78
C TYR A 427 -11.98 25.50 -21.12
N THR A 428 -10.75 26.01 -21.11
CA THR A 428 -9.94 26.15 -22.33
C THR A 428 -9.67 24.80 -22.99
N PHE A 429 -9.36 23.77 -22.20
CA PHE A 429 -9.21 22.40 -22.70
C PHE A 429 -10.50 21.87 -23.34
N TYR A 430 -11.63 22.02 -22.66
CA TYR A 430 -12.94 21.64 -23.19
C TYR A 430 -13.25 22.36 -24.52
N GLN A 431 -13.01 23.68 -24.60
CA GLN A 431 -13.22 24.44 -25.84
C GLN A 431 -12.33 23.95 -26.98
N LYS A 432 -11.06 23.63 -26.71
CA LYS A 432 -10.15 23.07 -27.72
C LYS A 432 -10.63 21.70 -28.23
N LEU A 433 -11.10 20.81 -27.34
CA LEU A 433 -11.72 19.54 -27.73
C LEU A 433 -12.97 19.76 -28.59
N LYS A 434 -13.85 20.68 -28.18
CA LYS A 434 -15.07 21.02 -28.94
C LYS A 434 -14.73 21.52 -30.34
N ASN A 435 -13.77 22.45 -30.43
CA ASN A 435 -13.36 23.04 -31.70
C ASN A 435 -12.58 22.06 -32.61
N SER A 436 -11.98 21.01 -32.06
CA SER A 436 -11.30 19.97 -32.84
C SER A 436 -12.23 18.87 -33.34
N GLY A 437 -13.55 18.96 -33.10
CA GLY A 437 -14.51 17.91 -33.46
C GLY A 437 -14.43 16.66 -32.58
N PHE A 438 -13.73 16.70 -31.44
CA PHE A 438 -13.56 15.52 -30.57
C PHE A 438 -14.91 14.90 -30.17
N PHE A 439 -15.91 15.73 -29.87
CA PHE A 439 -17.21 15.26 -29.40
C PHE A 439 -18.12 14.65 -30.47
N ASP A 440 -17.72 14.62 -31.74
CA ASP A 440 -18.46 13.93 -32.81
C ASP A 440 -18.56 12.43 -32.51
N ASN A 441 -17.50 11.86 -31.97
CA ASN A 441 -17.46 10.47 -31.47
C ASN A 441 -16.62 10.35 -30.19
N GLY A 442 -16.64 11.37 -29.33
CA GLY A 442 -15.84 11.42 -28.11
C GLY A 442 -16.69 11.70 -26.87
N ILE A 443 -16.22 11.22 -25.72
CA ILE A 443 -16.77 11.53 -24.40
C ILE A 443 -15.65 12.04 -23.48
N LEU A 444 -15.98 13.06 -22.70
CA LEU A 444 -15.14 13.59 -21.63
C LEU A 444 -15.84 13.32 -20.31
N VAL A 445 -15.18 12.56 -19.45
CA VAL A 445 -15.60 12.23 -18.09
C VAL A 445 -14.67 12.97 -17.14
N ILE A 446 -15.23 13.82 -16.29
CA ILE A 446 -14.47 14.57 -15.27
C ILE A 446 -15.01 14.13 -13.91
N VAL A 447 -14.12 13.69 -13.03
CA VAL A 447 -14.45 13.32 -11.64
C VAL A 447 -13.47 14.00 -10.70
N GLY A 448 -13.98 14.64 -9.66
CA GLY A 448 -13.13 15.04 -8.54
C GLY A 448 -12.64 13.79 -7.81
N ASP A 449 -11.36 13.73 -7.47
CA ASP A 449 -10.77 12.55 -6.86
C ASP A 449 -11.10 12.43 -5.36
N HIS A 450 -11.03 13.53 -4.62
CA HIS A 450 -11.48 13.63 -3.25
C HIS A 450 -11.91 15.06 -2.92
N ARG A 451 -12.61 15.21 -1.79
CA ARG A 451 -13.01 16.54 -1.29
C ARG A 451 -11.76 17.30 -0.85
N LYS A 452 -11.74 18.62 -1.06
CA LYS A 452 -10.61 19.51 -0.75
C LYS A 452 -10.13 19.36 0.68
N MET A 453 -8.83 19.49 0.90
CA MET A 453 -8.21 19.32 2.22
C MET A 453 -8.32 20.58 3.09
N GLU A 454 -9.56 20.99 3.37
CA GLU A 454 -9.89 22.14 4.21
C GLU A 454 -10.80 21.74 5.37
N ALA A 455 -10.97 22.61 6.37
CA ALA A 455 -12.00 22.36 7.37
C ALA A 455 -13.39 22.47 6.72
N ILE A 456 -14.33 21.62 7.10
CA ILE A 456 -15.73 21.82 6.73
C ILE A 456 -16.25 22.98 7.55
N ASN A 457 -16.66 24.04 6.86
CA ASN A 457 -17.26 25.19 7.52
C ASN A 457 -18.72 24.92 7.87
N LYS A 458 -19.29 25.77 8.72
CA LYS A 458 -20.66 25.62 9.22
C LYS A 458 -21.69 25.54 8.09
N ALA A 459 -21.58 26.39 7.06
CA ALA A 459 -22.56 26.43 5.97
C ALA A 459 -22.52 25.15 5.11
N GLU A 460 -21.32 24.64 4.80
CA GLU A 460 -21.15 23.36 4.10
C GLU A 460 -21.70 22.19 4.92
N PHE A 461 -21.51 22.20 6.25
CA PHE A 461 -22.07 21.18 7.14
C PHE A 461 -23.60 21.29 7.24
N GLU A 462 -24.17 22.49 7.35
CA GLU A 462 -25.63 22.68 7.34
C GLU A 462 -26.25 22.21 6.02
N ARG A 463 -25.53 22.35 4.91
CA ARG A 463 -26.00 21.94 3.58
C ARG A 463 -25.94 20.44 3.34
N PHE A 464 -24.84 19.78 3.71
CA PHE A 464 -24.58 18.39 3.34
C PHE A 464 -24.36 17.45 4.53
N GLY A 465 -24.38 17.94 5.76
CA GLY A 465 -24.21 17.16 6.98
C GLY A 465 -22.90 16.38 7.02
N LEU A 466 -22.98 15.13 7.47
CA LEU A 466 -21.81 14.24 7.50
C LEU A 466 -21.31 13.84 6.10
N SER A 467 -22.16 13.93 5.07
CA SER A 467 -21.78 13.63 3.69
C SER A 467 -20.83 14.65 3.07
N SER A 468 -20.71 15.87 3.63
CA SER A 468 -19.81 16.94 3.14
C SER A 468 -18.40 16.43 2.88
N LYS A 469 -17.88 15.52 3.73
CA LYS A 469 -16.53 14.99 3.62
C LYS A 469 -16.28 14.06 2.42
N SER A 470 -17.32 13.73 1.66
CA SER A 470 -17.27 12.78 0.55
C SER A 470 -17.72 13.38 -0.78
N ARG A 471 -18.22 14.62 -0.79
CA ARG A 471 -18.87 15.21 -1.97
C ARG A 471 -17.87 15.90 -2.89
N VAL A 472 -17.76 15.39 -4.11
CA VAL A 472 -16.87 15.90 -5.15
C VAL A 472 -17.65 16.24 -6.41
N ILE A 473 -17.07 17.08 -7.27
CA ILE A 473 -17.68 17.36 -8.58
C ILE A 473 -17.59 16.13 -9.48
N ALA A 474 -18.52 16.02 -10.43
CA ALA A 474 -18.36 15.15 -11.58
C ALA A 474 -19.22 15.64 -12.73
N THR A 475 -18.81 15.34 -13.96
CA THR A 475 -19.63 15.53 -15.16
C THR A 475 -19.22 14.59 -16.28
N VAL A 476 -20.16 14.31 -17.18
CA VAL A 476 -19.94 13.56 -18.41
C VAL A 476 -20.54 14.36 -19.55
N VAL A 477 -19.76 14.61 -20.60
CA VAL A 477 -20.19 15.36 -21.79
C VAL A 477 -19.72 14.65 -23.07
N GLY A 478 -20.46 14.81 -24.16
CA GLY A 478 -20.05 14.32 -25.49
C GLY A 478 -21.09 13.45 -26.19
N ASN A 479 -20.62 12.61 -27.11
CA ASN A 479 -21.48 11.86 -28.03
C ASN A 479 -22.46 10.93 -27.27
N GLY A 480 -23.74 11.02 -27.60
CA GLY A 480 -24.80 10.20 -26.98
C GLY A 480 -25.10 10.53 -25.52
N ILE A 481 -24.60 11.65 -25.00
CA ILE A 481 -24.91 12.17 -23.67
C ILE A 481 -25.93 13.29 -23.82
N LYS A 482 -27.04 13.22 -23.08
CA LYS A 482 -28.07 14.25 -23.12
C LYS A 482 -27.56 15.51 -22.40
N LYS A 483 -27.63 16.65 -23.08
CA LYS A 483 -27.28 17.96 -22.53
C LYS A 483 -28.23 18.37 -21.40
N ASP A 484 -27.77 19.30 -20.57
CA ASP A 484 -28.52 19.92 -19.47
C ASP A 484 -29.27 18.91 -18.59
N THR A 485 -28.64 17.76 -18.31
CA THR A 485 -29.24 16.68 -17.53
C THR A 485 -28.70 16.71 -16.11
N PHE A 486 -29.59 16.66 -15.12
CA PHE A 486 -29.21 16.49 -13.72
C PHE A 486 -29.38 15.02 -13.31
N ASN A 487 -28.36 14.48 -12.64
CA ASN A 487 -28.40 13.16 -12.03
C ASN A 487 -28.26 13.29 -10.52
N ASP A 488 -29.40 13.15 -9.84
CA ASP A 488 -29.49 13.23 -8.38
C ASP A 488 -29.33 11.87 -7.69
N ASN A 489 -29.04 10.80 -8.45
CA ASN A 489 -28.71 9.51 -7.84
C ASN A 489 -27.33 9.56 -7.19
N ILE A 490 -27.12 8.71 -6.19
CA ILE A 490 -25.80 8.54 -5.60
C ILE A 490 -24.91 7.83 -6.60
N ILE A 491 -23.89 8.54 -7.10
CA ILE A 491 -22.86 8.01 -7.98
C ILE A 491 -21.53 8.02 -7.23
N GLN A 492 -20.68 7.03 -7.45
CA GLN A 492 -19.33 6.96 -6.88
C GLN A 492 -18.31 6.53 -7.94
N HIS A 493 -17.01 6.56 -7.63
CA HIS A 493 -15.96 6.21 -8.58
C HIS A 493 -16.11 4.82 -9.22
N THR A 494 -16.53 3.82 -8.43
CA THR A 494 -16.77 2.46 -8.94
C THR A 494 -17.93 2.39 -9.95
N ASP A 495 -18.84 3.37 -9.97
CA ASP A 495 -19.86 3.46 -11.01
C ASP A 495 -19.31 3.93 -12.35
N ILE A 496 -18.32 4.82 -12.35
CA ILE A 496 -17.68 5.26 -13.60
C ILE A 496 -16.96 4.08 -14.25
N HIS A 497 -16.29 3.24 -13.46
CA HIS A 497 -15.70 1.98 -13.92
C HIS A 497 -16.72 1.11 -14.67
N ASN A 498 -17.81 0.74 -13.98
CA ASN A 498 -18.82 -0.16 -14.50
C ASN A 498 -19.61 0.47 -15.68
N SER A 499 -19.86 1.78 -15.65
CA SER A 499 -20.53 2.50 -16.74
C SER A 499 -19.72 2.48 -18.02
N LEU A 500 -18.41 2.74 -17.93
CA LEU A 500 -17.51 2.70 -19.06
C LEU A 500 -17.39 1.28 -19.63
N LYS A 501 -17.23 0.26 -18.77
CA LYS A 501 -17.22 -1.15 -19.20
C LYS A 501 -18.49 -1.52 -19.95
N TYR A 502 -19.65 -1.18 -19.38
CA TYR A 502 -20.96 -1.42 -20.01
C TYR A 502 -21.11 -0.72 -21.36
N LEU A 503 -20.62 0.51 -21.47
CA LEU A 503 -20.72 1.32 -22.68
C LEU A 503 -19.94 0.71 -23.86
N VAL A 504 -18.71 0.24 -23.61
CA VAL A 504 -17.79 -0.17 -24.69
C VAL A 504 -17.77 -1.66 -24.99
N ALA A 505 -18.26 -2.49 -24.07
CA ALA A 505 -18.29 -3.95 -24.24
C ALA A 505 -18.97 -4.37 -25.56
N LYS A 506 -18.23 -5.09 -26.42
CA LYS A 506 -18.75 -5.70 -27.65
C LYS A 506 -19.79 -6.78 -27.38
N GLU A 507 -19.56 -7.55 -26.31
CA GLU A 507 -20.35 -8.70 -25.91
C GLU A 507 -20.85 -8.54 -24.48
N ASN A 508 -21.10 -9.66 -23.82
CA ASN A 508 -21.44 -9.71 -22.42
C ASN A 508 -20.26 -9.23 -21.55
N VAL A 509 -20.58 -8.42 -20.55
CA VAL A 509 -19.61 -7.86 -19.60
C VAL A 509 -20.09 -8.07 -18.18
N GLN A 510 -19.14 -8.42 -17.31
CA GLN A 510 -19.38 -8.55 -15.89
C GLN A 510 -19.27 -7.17 -15.22
N ILE A 511 -20.33 -6.79 -14.50
CA ILE A 511 -20.45 -5.54 -13.74
C ILE A 511 -21.00 -5.80 -12.34
N SER A 512 -20.78 -4.90 -11.39
CA SER A 512 -21.39 -5.02 -10.06
C SER A 512 -22.93 -4.97 -10.15
N LYS A 513 -23.64 -5.76 -9.33
CA LYS A 513 -25.10 -5.67 -9.15
C LYS A 513 -25.52 -4.40 -8.43
N LEU A 514 -24.60 -3.80 -7.66
CA LEU A 514 -24.79 -2.57 -6.91
C LEU A 514 -24.44 -1.32 -7.74
N PHE A 515 -24.02 -1.51 -8.99
CA PHE A 515 -23.69 -0.47 -9.95
C PHE A 515 -24.86 0.48 -10.25
N ASN A 516 -24.60 1.78 -10.24
CA ASN A 516 -25.50 2.80 -10.79
C ASN A 516 -24.93 3.30 -12.12
N ASN A 517 -25.73 3.31 -13.18
CA ASN A 517 -25.25 3.74 -14.49
C ASN A 517 -25.19 5.26 -14.59
N ALA A 518 -23.96 5.78 -14.62
CA ALA A 518 -23.68 7.20 -14.70
C ALA A 518 -24.14 7.84 -16.02
N PHE A 519 -24.35 7.06 -17.08
CA PHE A 519 -24.71 7.56 -18.41
C PHE A 519 -26.19 7.45 -18.77
N SER A 520 -27.02 6.77 -17.94
CA SER A 520 -28.43 6.50 -18.27
C SER A 520 -29.44 6.83 -17.15
N LEU A 521 -29.01 7.50 -16.08
CA LEU A 521 -29.81 7.81 -14.87
C LEU A 521 -30.38 6.58 -14.14
N GLN A 522 -30.02 5.36 -14.54
CA GLN A 522 -30.49 4.14 -13.90
C GLN A 522 -29.70 3.91 -12.60
N ALA A 523 -30.42 3.76 -11.49
CA ALA A 523 -29.84 3.47 -10.18
C ALA A 523 -30.36 2.13 -9.63
N ASN A 524 -29.45 1.28 -9.18
CA ASN A 524 -29.70 0.03 -8.48
C ASN A 524 -29.44 0.16 -6.96
N ARG A 525 -28.84 1.27 -6.51
CA ARG A 525 -28.67 1.63 -5.10
C ARG A 525 -28.88 3.12 -4.86
N ASP A 526 -29.22 3.47 -3.63
CA ASP A 526 -29.44 4.84 -3.15
C ASP A 526 -28.39 5.27 -2.10
N TRP A 527 -27.27 4.56 -2.05
CA TRP A 527 -26.18 4.82 -1.11
C TRP A 527 -24.81 4.72 -1.79
N GLY A 528 -23.81 5.33 -1.17
CA GLY A 528 -22.40 5.26 -1.56
C GLY A 528 -21.55 4.98 -0.33
N ILE A 529 -20.29 4.58 -0.54
CA ILE A 529 -19.38 4.32 0.56
C ILE A 529 -18.08 5.09 0.40
N ARG A 530 -17.57 5.60 1.52
CA ARG A 530 -16.26 6.24 1.62
C ARG A 530 -15.40 5.51 2.64
N TYR A 531 -14.13 5.32 2.34
CA TYR A 531 -13.12 4.85 3.27
C TYR A 531 -11.96 5.84 3.39
N CYS A 532 -11.66 6.29 4.60
CA CYS A 532 -10.59 7.27 4.85
C CYS A 532 -9.53 6.69 5.78
N ARG A 533 -8.37 6.34 5.23
CA ARG A 533 -7.26 5.70 5.97
C ARG A 533 -6.75 6.54 7.15
N PHE A 534 -6.53 7.84 6.95
CA PHE A 534 -5.84 8.66 7.93
C PHE A 534 -6.74 9.26 9.01
N ALA A 535 -8.06 9.27 8.79
CA ALA A 535 -9.01 9.97 9.66
C ALA A 535 -9.91 9.02 10.45
N GLU A 536 -10.53 8.06 9.75
CA GLU A 536 -11.66 7.31 10.28
C GLU A 536 -11.40 5.80 10.33
N LYS A 537 -10.54 5.26 9.46
CA LYS A 537 -10.21 3.80 9.33
C LYS A 537 -11.44 2.90 9.28
N ILE A 538 -12.57 3.47 8.87
CA ILE A 538 -13.90 2.87 8.90
C ILE A 538 -14.60 3.25 7.60
N TYR A 539 -15.41 2.33 7.07
CA TYR A 539 -16.32 2.66 5.97
C TYR A 539 -17.48 3.51 6.49
N VAL A 540 -17.74 4.61 5.81
CA VAL A 540 -18.91 5.46 6.04
C VAL A 540 -19.88 5.25 4.89
N LYS A 541 -21.10 4.82 5.20
CA LYS A 541 -22.23 4.79 4.26
C LYS A 541 -22.79 6.20 4.14
N ILE A 542 -23.01 6.67 2.92
CA ILE A 542 -23.70 7.93 2.62
C ILE A 542 -24.98 7.60 1.87
N ASN A 543 -26.14 7.98 2.40
CA ASN A 543 -27.44 7.77 1.78
C ASN A 543 -27.81 8.95 0.86
N LYS A 544 -28.79 8.73 -0.03
CA LYS A 544 -29.32 9.75 -0.95
C LYS A 544 -29.88 10.99 -0.25
N ASP A 545 -30.42 10.85 0.95
CA ASP A 545 -30.90 11.96 1.79
C ASP A 545 -29.77 12.79 2.41
N GLY A 546 -28.50 12.42 2.20
CA GLY A 546 -27.32 13.08 2.75
C GLY A 546 -26.93 12.61 4.15
N SER A 547 -27.71 11.72 4.78
CA SER A 547 -27.32 11.08 6.05
C SER A 547 -26.09 10.20 5.84
N ALA A 548 -25.25 10.10 6.87
CA ALA A 548 -24.08 9.23 6.83
C ALA A 548 -23.87 8.51 8.16
N SER A 549 -23.51 7.22 8.09
CA SER A 549 -23.31 6.35 9.26
C SER A 549 -22.09 5.45 9.08
N ASN A 550 -21.44 5.11 10.20
CA ASN A 550 -20.32 4.17 10.20
C ASN A 550 -20.84 2.75 9.96
N VAL A 551 -20.17 2.00 9.09
CA VAL A 551 -20.45 0.58 8.83
C VAL A 551 -19.72 -0.27 9.88
N THR A 552 -20.12 -0.17 11.16
CA THR A 552 -19.42 -0.87 12.28
C THR A 552 -20.31 -1.62 13.27
N GLU A 553 -21.63 -1.41 13.34
CA GLU A 553 -22.44 -2.06 14.39
C GLU A 553 -23.76 -2.67 13.88
N LYS A 554 -24.23 -3.67 14.63
CA LYS A 554 -25.28 -4.69 14.40
C LYS A 554 -26.66 -4.23 13.87
N LYS A 555 -26.85 -3.00 13.37
CA LYS A 555 -28.18 -2.45 13.07
C LYS A 555 -28.43 -1.91 11.64
N GLU A 556 -27.47 -1.83 10.72
CA GLU A 556 -27.76 -1.35 9.34
C GLU A 556 -27.09 -2.16 8.22
N ASP A 557 -27.85 -2.33 7.13
CA ASP A 557 -27.62 -3.03 5.85
C ASP A 557 -26.67 -4.23 5.83
N ASN A 558 -27.26 -5.41 6.07
CA ASN A 558 -26.61 -6.70 5.89
C ASN A 558 -25.92 -6.82 4.52
N VAL A 559 -26.47 -6.21 3.46
CA VAL A 559 -25.92 -6.27 2.10
C VAL A 559 -24.59 -5.52 1.97
N ILE A 560 -24.49 -4.30 2.48
CA ILE A 560 -23.28 -3.47 2.36
C ILE A 560 -22.15 -4.07 3.18
N ARG A 561 -22.47 -4.48 4.42
CA ARG A 561 -21.52 -5.16 5.29
C ARG A 561 -21.06 -6.47 4.66
N GLN A 562 -21.97 -7.31 4.14
CA GLN A 562 -21.58 -8.54 3.46
C GLN A 562 -20.75 -8.27 2.20
N TYR A 563 -21.06 -7.23 1.41
CA TYR A 563 -20.27 -6.83 0.25
C TYR A 563 -18.85 -6.44 0.66
N ILE A 564 -18.72 -5.57 1.67
CA ILE A 564 -17.43 -5.16 2.22
C ILE A 564 -16.68 -6.38 2.76
N GLU A 565 -17.29 -7.24 3.57
CA GLU A 565 -16.62 -8.43 4.13
C GLU A 565 -16.23 -9.45 3.05
N ALA A 566 -17.09 -9.70 2.06
CA ALA A 566 -16.78 -10.59 0.94
C ALA A 566 -15.63 -10.03 0.11
N TYR A 567 -15.61 -8.71 -0.12
CA TYR A 567 -14.51 -8.03 -0.79
C TYR A 567 -13.21 -8.07 0.02
N LYS A 568 -13.27 -7.90 1.34
CA LYS A 568 -12.13 -8.09 2.24
C LYS A 568 -11.57 -9.51 2.12
N GLY A 569 -12.45 -10.51 2.03
CA GLY A 569 -12.12 -11.91 1.73
C GLY A 569 -11.40 -12.05 0.40
N PHE A 570 -12.01 -11.56 -0.68
CA PHE A 570 -11.45 -11.62 -2.02
C PHE A 570 -10.07 -10.96 -2.12
N GLN A 571 -9.92 -9.77 -1.52
CA GLN A 571 -8.65 -9.06 -1.48
C GLN A 571 -7.60 -9.84 -0.70
N ALA A 572 -7.96 -10.38 0.47
CA ALA A 572 -7.07 -11.23 1.24
C ALA A 572 -6.68 -12.51 0.51
N GLU A 573 -7.63 -13.19 -0.13
CA GLU A 573 -7.39 -14.38 -0.95
C GLU A 573 -6.45 -14.09 -2.11
N LYS A 574 -6.54 -12.91 -2.74
CA LYS A 574 -5.66 -12.50 -3.83
C LYS A 574 -4.28 -12.02 -3.35
N LEU A 575 -4.23 -11.23 -2.27
CA LEU A 575 -3.01 -10.75 -1.60
C LEU A 575 -2.24 -11.86 -0.90
N LEU A 576 -2.90 -12.94 -0.49
CA LEU A 576 -2.28 -14.14 0.04
C LEU A 576 -2.23 -15.24 -1.04
N GLY A 577 -2.69 -14.93 -2.26
CA GLY A 577 -2.82 -15.81 -3.42
C GLY A 577 -3.58 -17.09 -3.14
N ILE A 578 -4.18 -17.25 -1.96
CA ILE A 578 -5.10 -18.30 -1.57
C ILE A 578 -6.34 -18.25 -2.49
N LYS A 579 -6.26 -18.80 -3.71
CA LYS A 579 -7.42 -19.01 -4.58
C LYS A 579 -8.09 -20.33 -4.28
N GLY A 580 -9.06 -20.25 -3.37
CA GLY A 580 -9.81 -21.36 -2.80
C GLY A 580 -11.28 -21.47 -3.21
N ILE A 581 -11.93 -20.51 -3.87
CA ILE A 581 -13.17 -20.82 -4.60
C ILE A 581 -13.35 -20.06 -5.93
N ALA A 582 -12.56 -20.40 -6.96
CA ALA A 582 -13.02 -20.48 -8.35
C ALA A 582 -11.90 -21.02 -9.25
N ASN A 583 -12.23 -22.04 -10.03
CA ASN A 583 -11.36 -22.77 -10.93
C ASN A 583 -10.75 -21.87 -12.02
N TYR A 584 -9.44 -22.04 -12.22
CA TYR A 584 -8.76 -21.76 -13.48
C TYR A 584 -8.07 -23.07 -13.79
N ASP A 585 -8.37 -23.64 -14.96
CA ASP A 585 -7.80 -24.89 -15.44
C ASP A 585 -6.28 -24.73 -15.55
N THR A 586 -5.57 -25.51 -14.73
CA THR A 586 -4.13 -25.73 -14.90
C THR A 586 -3.89 -26.65 -16.10
N PRO A 587 -2.82 -26.43 -16.89
CA PRO A 587 -2.46 -27.34 -17.97
C PRO A 587 -2.21 -28.73 -17.38
N LYS A 588 -2.87 -29.76 -17.94
CA LYS A 588 -2.60 -31.15 -17.61
C LYS A 588 -1.16 -31.48 -17.99
N ILE A 589 -0.28 -31.53 -16.98
CA ILE A 589 0.96 -32.29 -17.08
C ILE A 589 0.53 -33.75 -17.22
N SER A 590 0.99 -34.42 -18.27
CA SER A 590 0.75 -35.84 -18.48
C SER A 590 1.24 -36.61 -17.25
N GLU A 591 0.30 -37.14 -16.47
CA GLU A 591 0.56 -38.10 -15.41
C GLU A 591 1.16 -39.35 -16.04
N ASN A 592 2.49 -39.39 -16.15
CA ASN A 592 3.18 -40.60 -16.53
C ASN A 592 3.24 -41.52 -15.31
N ASN A 593 2.62 -42.69 -15.47
CA ASN A 593 2.40 -43.71 -14.46
C ASN A 593 3.70 -44.21 -13.80
N ALA A 594 4.03 -43.70 -12.60
CA ALA A 594 4.77 -44.42 -11.55
C ALA A 594 4.87 -43.56 -10.26
N THR A 595 3.93 -43.78 -9.33
CA THR A 595 3.79 -43.08 -8.02
C THR A 595 3.55 -41.57 -8.14
N GLY A 596 2.50 -41.04 -7.51
CA GLY A 596 2.09 -39.62 -7.65
C GLY A 596 3.04 -38.56 -7.05
N PHE A 597 4.35 -38.83 -6.98
CA PHE A 597 5.40 -37.97 -6.42
C PHE A 597 6.46 -37.62 -7.47
N VAL A 598 6.94 -36.38 -7.45
CA VAL A 598 8.07 -35.90 -8.25
C VAL A 598 9.27 -35.72 -7.33
N LEU A 599 10.31 -36.53 -7.53
CA LEU A 599 11.53 -36.50 -6.73
C LEU A 599 12.59 -35.64 -7.41
N ILE A 600 13.03 -34.60 -6.72
CA ILE A 600 14.02 -33.62 -7.21
C ILE A 600 15.34 -33.85 -6.46
N ALA A 601 16.42 -34.07 -7.20
CA ALA A 601 17.74 -34.28 -6.61
C ALA A 601 18.43 -32.94 -6.36
N HIS A 602 18.52 -32.52 -5.09
CA HIS A 602 19.18 -31.28 -4.65
C HIS A 602 20.69 -31.34 -4.90
N GLY A 603 21.22 -30.43 -5.72
CA GLY A 603 22.58 -30.48 -6.26
C GLY A 603 22.94 -31.82 -6.93
N GLY A 604 21.95 -32.61 -7.36
CA GLY A 604 22.12 -33.99 -7.84
C GLY A 604 22.18 -35.09 -6.76
N GLY A 605 21.70 -34.85 -5.54
CA GLY A 605 21.56 -35.87 -4.50
C GLY A 605 22.88 -36.14 -3.78
N THR A 606 23.27 -35.22 -2.91
CA THR A 606 24.61 -35.15 -2.30
C THR A 606 24.88 -36.15 -1.16
N TYR A 607 23.92 -37.04 -0.86
CA TYR A 607 24.10 -38.06 0.18
C TYR A 607 25.33 -38.94 -0.07
N LYS A 608 25.94 -39.44 1.02
CA LYS A 608 27.25 -40.13 1.01
C LYS A 608 28.42 -39.25 0.52
N LYS A 609 28.36 -37.94 0.77
CA LYS A 609 29.42 -36.96 0.44
C LYS A 609 29.72 -36.88 -1.05
N ARG A 610 28.70 -37.06 -1.91
CA ARG A 610 28.85 -36.81 -3.34
C ARG A 610 29.02 -35.31 -3.58
N LEU A 611 29.83 -34.96 -4.57
CA LEU A 611 30.06 -33.56 -4.90
C LEU A 611 28.84 -33.01 -5.66
N PRO A 612 28.23 -31.90 -5.24
CA PRO A 612 27.06 -31.34 -5.91
C PRO A 612 27.43 -30.79 -7.29
N ASN A 613 26.42 -30.62 -8.15
CA ASN A 613 26.54 -29.87 -9.41
C ASN A 613 27.56 -30.47 -10.40
N THR A 614 27.72 -31.80 -10.42
CA THR A 614 28.60 -32.52 -11.36
C THR A 614 27.84 -33.49 -12.25
N ILE A 615 28.45 -33.87 -13.39
CA ILE A 615 27.83 -34.81 -14.34
C ILE A 615 27.69 -36.20 -13.70
N ASN A 616 28.70 -36.63 -12.93
CA ASN A 616 28.64 -37.92 -12.25
C ASN A 616 27.50 -37.96 -11.23
N THR A 617 27.35 -36.91 -10.43
CA THR A 617 26.29 -36.81 -9.42
C THR A 617 24.91 -36.74 -10.08
N ALA A 618 24.74 -35.99 -11.17
CA ALA A 618 23.51 -35.98 -11.97
C ALA A 618 23.14 -37.37 -12.53
N LYS A 619 24.09 -38.07 -13.18
CA LYS A 619 23.86 -39.44 -13.68
C LYS A 619 23.46 -40.40 -12.56
N ARG A 620 24.05 -40.21 -11.39
CA ARG A 620 23.77 -41.06 -10.24
C ARG A 620 22.39 -40.76 -9.63
N ALA A 621 21.96 -39.50 -9.56
CA ALA A 621 20.60 -39.13 -9.17
C ALA A 621 19.53 -39.74 -10.08
N ASN A 622 19.74 -39.69 -11.41
CA ASN A 622 18.86 -40.36 -12.36
C ASN A 622 18.79 -41.87 -12.08
N LYS A 623 19.93 -42.54 -11.85
CA LYS A 623 19.97 -43.96 -11.49
C LYS A 623 19.29 -44.28 -10.15
N ASP A 624 19.39 -43.38 -9.18
CA ASP A 624 18.71 -43.51 -7.89
C ASP A 624 17.18 -43.25 -8.03
N GLY A 625 16.74 -42.73 -9.18
CA GLY A 625 15.35 -42.61 -9.62
C GLY A 625 14.73 -41.24 -9.38
N ALA A 626 15.51 -40.17 -9.46
CA ALA A 626 14.99 -38.81 -9.46
C ALA A 626 14.32 -38.45 -10.79
N ASN A 627 13.22 -37.70 -10.73
CA ASN A 627 12.47 -37.18 -11.89
C ASN A 627 13.06 -35.86 -12.40
N ALA A 628 13.61 -35.07 -11.47
CA ALA A 628 14.13 -33.75 -11.75
C ALA A 628 15.48 -33.51 -11.05
N LEU A 629 16.24 -32.54 -11.56
CA LEU A 629 17.52 -32.12 -11.01
C LEU A 629 17.46 -30.66 -10.60
N GLU A 630 17.89 -30.34 -9.38
CA GLU A 630 18.21 -28.97 -8.99
C GLU A 630 19.72 -28.74 -9.12
N LEU A 631 20.11 -27.57 -9.63
CA LEU A 631 21.50 -27.17 -9.76
C LEU A 631 21.74 -25.68 -9.55
N ASP A 632 22.89 -25.36 -8.97
CA ASP A 632 23.36 -23.99 -8.73
C ASP A 632 24.12 -23.42 -9.93
N VAL A 633 23.85 -22.16 -10.26
CA VAL A 633 24.59 -21.39 -11.25
C VAL A 633 25.22 -20.16 -10.61
N SER A 634 26.53 -20.05 -10.76
CA SER A 634 27.32 -18.90 -10.30
C SER A 634 27.94 -18.16 -11.47
N PHE A 635 28.26 -16.87 -11.27
CA PHE A 635 28.85 -16.01 -12.29
C PHE A 635 30.36 -15.85 -12.12
N THR A 636 31.10 -15.90 -13.22
CA THR A 636 32.55 -15.67 -13.25
C THR A 636 32.90 -14.18 -13.35
N LYS A 637 34.19 -13.86 -13.17
CA LYS A 637 34.72 -12.49 -13.36
C LYS A 637 34.41 -11.92 -14.75
N ASP A 638 34.53 -12.75 -15.78
CA ASP A 638 34.29 -12.46 -17.20
C ASP A 638 32.84 -12.74 -17.64
N ASN A 639 31.90 -12.70 -16.69
CA ASN A 639 30.46 -12.72 -16.94
C ASN A 639 29.97 -13.99 -17.66
N GLN A 640 30.45 -15.16 -17.24
CA GLN A 640 30.00 -16.46 -17.75
C GLN A 640 29.26 -17.23 -16.65
N ASN A 641 28.13 -17.86 -17.00
CA ASN A 641 27.41 -18.76 -16.09
C ASN A 641 28.07 -20.14 -16.02
N ILE A 642 28.44 -20.56 -14.81
CA ILE A 642 29.05 -21.87 -14.51
C ILE A 642 28.26 -22.63 -13.46
N VAL A 643 28.26 -23.97 -13.57
CA VAL A 643 27.50 -24.86 -12.69
C VAL A 643 28.34 -25.24 -11.48
N ILE A 644 28.08 -24.58 -10.35
CA ILE A 644 28.78 -24.76 -9.06
C ILE A 644 28.02 -24.06 -7.93
N HIS A 645 28.08 -24.63 -6.73
CA HIS A 645 27.61 -23.98 -5.51
C HIS A 645 28.62 -22.91 -5.06
N GLY A 646 28.46 -21.68 -5.53
CA GLY A 646 29.36 -20.55 -5.29
C GLY A 646 29.11 -19.79 -3.96
N PRO A 647 29.71 -18.58 -3.81
CA PRO A 647 30.75 -18.05 -4.68
C PRO A 647 32.09 -18.71 -4.35
N SER A 648 32.24 -19.36 -3.19
CA SER A 648 33.47 -20.01 -2.76
C SER A 648 33.81 -21.22 -3.62
N LEU A 649 35.06 -21.34 -4.03
CA LEU A 649 35.59 -22.49 -4.76
C LEU A 649 36.03 -23.64 -3.83
N GLN A 650 35.43 -23.77 -2.64
CA GLN A 650 35.81 -24.76 -1.62
C GLN A 650 35.76 -26.22 -2.11
N THR A 651 34.87 -26.52 -3.06
CA THR A 651 34.66 -27.84 -3.67
C THR A 651 35.70 -28.19 -4.74
N THR A 652 36.65 -27.28 -4.99
CA THR A 652 37.72 -27.41 -5.99
C THR A 652 39.10 -27.53 -5.35
N ALA A 653 40.12 -27.75 -6.16
CA ALA A 653 41.53 -27.66 -5.77
C ALA A 653 41.96 -26.24 -5.35
N CYS A 654 41.23 -25.20 -5.78
CA CYS A 654 41.51 -23.81 -5.46
C CYS A 654 41.23 -23.42 -4.00
N GLY A 655 40.44 -24.23 -3.29
CA GLY A 655 40.19 -24.06 -1.86
C GLY A 655 39.19 -22.94 -1.52
N PRO A 656 38.84 -22.80 -0.23
CA PRO A 656 37.71 -21.98 0.22
C PRO A 656 37.91 -20.47 0.10
N ASN A 657 39.17 -19.99 0.01
CA ASN A 657 39.51 -18.57 0.02
C ASN A 657 39.40 -17.90 -1.36
N LYS A 658 39.13 -18.67 -2.42
CA LYS A 658 38.95 -18.15 -3.78
C LYS A 658 37.47 -18.15 -4.13
N THR A 659 37.03 -17.18 -4.93
CA THR A 659 35.63 -17.05 -5.36
C THR A 659 35.46 -17.06 -6.88
N THR A 660 34.31 -17.49 -7.36
CA THR A 660 33.95 -17.48 -8.79
C THR A 660 34.04 -16.06 -9.39
N THR A 661 33.67 -15.04 -8.62
CA THR A 661 33.72 -13.63 -9.03
C THR A 661 35.14 -13.07 -9.19
N GLY A 662 36.15 -13.75 -8.62
CA GLY A 662 37.56 -13.36 -8.72
C GLY A 662 38.31 -13.95 -9.91
N PHE A 663 37.75 -14.95 -10.59
CA PHE A 663 38.40 -15.74 -11.63
C PHE A 663 37.59 -15.74 -12.93
N THR A 664 38.28 -15.73 -14.06
CA THR A 664 37.69 -15.92 -15.39
C THR A 664 37.32 -17.39 -15.63
N LEU A 665 36.44 -17.66 -16.59
CA LEU A 665 36.07 -19.04 -16.95
C LEU A 665 37.30 -19.90 -17.29
N LYS A 666 38.28 -19.33 -17.98
CA LYS A 666 39.51 -20.02 -18.36
C LYS A 666 40.33 -20.41 -17.14
N GLU A 667 40.60 -19.47 -16.23
CA GLU A 667 41.35 -19.74 -15.00
C GLU A 667 40.64 -20.77 -14.11
N ILE A 668 39.29 -20.73 -14.04
CA ILE A 668 38.52 -21.74 -13.31
C ILE A 668 38.69 -23.14 -13.92
N LYS A 669 38.65 -23.26 -15.24
CA LYS A 669 38.78 -24.55 -15.94
C LYS A 669 40.18 -25.14 -15.89
N ASP A 670 41.20 -24.29 -15.85
CA ASP A 670 42.61 -24.70 -15.89
C ASP A 670 43.14 -24.95 -14.46
N ASP A 671 42.83 -24.08 -13.51
CA ASP A 671 43.49 -24.07 -12.19
C ASP A 671 42.62 -24.59 -11.04
N CYS A 672 41.30 -24.71 -11.24
CA CYS A 672 40.35 -25.05 -10.18
C CYS A 672 39.49 -26.29 -10.48
N PRO A 673 40.07 -27.46 -10.81
CA PRO A 673 39.28 -28.68 -10.99
C PRO A 673 38.54 -29.04 -9.71
N LEU A 674 37.39 -29.68 -9.85
CA LEU A 674 36.62 -30.21 -8.74
C LEU A 674 37.45 -31.28 -8.00
N ARG A 675 37.24 -31.43 -6.69
CA ARG A 675 38.03 -32.38 -5.86
C ARG A 675 37.92 -33.84 -6.30
N ASN A 676 36.92 -34.19 -7.09
CA ASN A 676 36.74 -35.51 -7.67
C ASN A 676 37.42 -35.66 -9.05
N GLY A 677 38.15 -34.66 -9.52
CA GLY A 677 38.85 -34.63 -10.80
C GLY A 677 38.00 -34.14 -11.99
N GLU A 678 36.70 -33.90 -11.81
CA GLU A 678 35.85 -33.31 -12.86
C GLU A 678 36.20 -31.83 -13.08
N LYS A 679 35.98 -31.32 -14.30
CA LYS A 679 36.07 -29.88 -14.58
C LYS A 679 34.74 -29.20 -14.26
N ILE A 680 34.81 -27.94 -13.84
CA ILE A 680 33.63 -27.07 -13.77
C ILE A 680 33.18 -26.77 -15.20
N LEU A 681 31.88 -26.93 -15.47
CA LEU A 681 31.28 -26.72 -16.77
C LEU A 681 30.54 -25.39 -16.81
N THR A 682 30.43 -24.80 -18.00
CA THR A 682 29.44 -23.74 -18.24
C THR A 682 28.03 -24.30 -18.15
N LEU A 683 27.05 -23.42 -17.95
CA LEU A 683 25.64 -23.81 -17.97
C LEU A 683 25.26 -24.57 -19.26
N GLU A 684 25.70 -24.04 -20.41
CA GLU A 684 25.45 -24.66 -21.72
C GLU A 684 26.07 -26.06 -21.82
N GLU A 685 27.33 -26.23 -21.41
CA GLU A 685 28.05 -27.51 -21.45
C GLU A 685 27.39 -28.56 -20.55
N PHE A 686 26.95 -28.15 -19.35
CA PHE A 686 26.31 -29.03 -18.39
C PHE A 686 24.95 -29.50 -18.90
N LEU A 687 24.08 -28.58 -19.33
CA LEU A 687 22.74 -28.91 -19.82
C LEU A 687 22.81 -29.74 -21.10
N THR A 688 23.73 -29.44 -22.02
CA THR A 688 23.92 -30.25 -23.23
C THR A 688 24.21 -31.71 -22.92
N LYS A 689 24.96 -31.99 -21.84
CA LYS A 689 25.32 -33.35 -21.41
C LYS A 689 24.24 -34.03 -20.56
N THR A 690 23.30 -33.26 -20.00
CA THR A 690 22.37 -33.79 -19.00
C THR A 690 20.91 -33.70 -19.38
N LYS A 691 20.49 -32.86 -20.34
CA LYS A 691 19.08 -32.52 -20.69
C LYS A 691 18.10 -33.68 -20.94
N ASP A 692 18.63 -34.88 -21.21
CA ASP A 692 17.86 -36.09 -21.48
C ASP A 692 17.79 -37.04 -20.26
N LEU A 693 18.42 -36.66 -19.13
CA LEU A 693 18.42 -37.46 -17.90
C LEU A 693 17.20 -37.17 -17.01
N PHE A 694 16.55 -36.02 -17.16
CA PHE A 694 15.47 -35.59 -16.27
C PHE A 694 14.33 -34.94 -17.05
N ASP A 695 13.13 -35.02 -16.49
CA ASP A 695 11.94 -34.38 -17.07
C ASP A 695 11.97 -32.86 -16.83
N LEU A 696 12.51 -32.43 -15.69
CA LEU A 696 12.61 -31.04 -15.27
C LEU A 696 13.96 -30.70 -14.64
N TYR A 697 14.38 -29.44 -14.79
CA TYR A 697 15.55 -28.86 -14.14
C TYR A 697 15.13 -27.64 -13.34
N PHE A 698 15.50 -27.60 -12.06
CA PHE A 698 15.39 -26.42 -11.21
C PHE A 698 16.73 -25.71 -11.24
N LEU A 699 16.78 -24.53 -11.86
CA LEU A 699 18.01 -23.79 -12.09
C LEU A 699 18.12 -22.63 -11.11
N GLU A 700 18.98 -22.75 -10.11
CA GLU A 700 19.16 -21.69 -9.12
C GLU A 700 20.18 -20.65 -9.56
N ILE A 701 19.72 -19.42 -9.80
CA ILE A 701 20.58 -18.28 -10.04
C ILE A 701 21.12 -17.79 -8.69
N LYS A 702 22.37 -18.12 -8.39
CA LYS A 702 23.08 -17.62 -7.21
C LYS A 702 23.77 -16.31 -7.52
N VAL A 703 23.16 -15.21 -7.11
CA VAL A 703 23.73 -13.85 -7.25
C VAL A 703 24.63 -13.55 -6.05
N TYR A 704 25.88 -13.21 -6.33
CA TYR A 704 26.85 -12.77 -5.31
C TYR A 704 27.40 -11.36 -5.56
N ASP A 705 27.10 -10.79 -6.73
CA ASP A 705 27.38 -9.41 -7.11
C ASP A 705 26.10 -8.81 -7.70
N ASN A 706 25.39 -8.02 -6.90
CA ASN A 706 24.09 -7.45 -7.29
C ASN A 706 24.21 -6.54 -8.52
N THR A 707 25.39 -5.97 -8.80
CA THR A 707 25.60 -5.16 -10.01
C THR A 707 25.58 -5.99 -11.29
N LYS A 708 25.74 -7.31 -11.17
CA LYS A 708 25.74 -8.28 -12.27
C LYS A 708 24.52 -9.20 -12.30
N ALA A 709 23.59 -9.05 -11.37
CA ALA A 709 22.39 -9.90 -11.26
C ALA A 709 21.59 -9.95 -12.56
N GLU A 710 21.37 -8.78 -13.19
CA GLU A 710 20.66 -8.69 -14.46
C GLU A 710 21.39 -9.42 -15.59
N ALA A 711 22.70 -9.15 -15.75
CA ALA A 711 23.52 -9.77 -16.78
C ALA A 711 23.59 -11.31 -16.62
N GLN A 712 23.78 -11.79 -15.39
CA GLN A 712 23.81 -13.22 -15.06
C GLN A 712 22.49 -13.89 -15.42
N THR A 713 21.38 -13.28 -15.03
CA THR A 713 20.03 -13.86 -15.23
C THR A 713 19.66 -13.89 -16.71
N LEU A 714 19.90 -12.80 -17.45
CA LEU A 714 19.62 -12.74 -18.88
C LEU A 714 20.50 -13.70 -19.68
N ASP A 715 21.78 -13.86 -19.33
CA ASP A 715 22.66 -14.84 -19.96
C ASP A 715 22.17 -16.28 -19.75
N ALA A 716 21.69 -16.61 -18.56
CA ALA A 716 21.10 -17.92 -18.28
C ALA A 716 19.82 -18.14 -19.11
N ILE A 717 18.92 -17.16 -19.19
CA ILE A 717 17.70 -17.21 -20.02
C ILE A 717 18.04 -17.41 -21.49
N ASN A 718 19.02 -16.67 -22.01
CA ASN A 718 19.49 -16.81 -23.38
C ASN A 718 20.07 -18.21 -23.65
N THR A 719 20.82 -18.76 -22.69
CA THR A 719 21.36 -20.13 -22.79
C THR A 719 20.23 -21.16 -22.87
N ILE A 720 19.20 -21.05 -22.03
CA ILE A 720 18.04 -21.96 -22.06
C ILE A 720 17.27 -21.84 -23.38
N THR A 721 17.05 -20.62 -23.84
CA THR A 721 16.36 -20.33 -25.11
C THR A 721 17.15 -20.92 -26.30
N LYS A 722 18.47 -20.73 -26.30
CA LYS A 722 19.37 -21.28 -27.33
C LYS A 722 19.32 -22.81 -27.39
N LEU A 723 19.14 -23.47 -26.25
CA LEU A 723 19.07 -24.92 -26.17
C LEU A 723 17.65 -25.49 -26.38
N GLY A 724 16.62 -24.65 -26.49
CA GLY A 724 15.24 -25.08 -26.63
C GLY A 724 14.70 -25.81 -25.38
N LEU A 725 15.11 -25.37 -24.19
CA LEU A 725 14.80 -26.01 -22.91
C LEU A 725 13.80 -25.23 -22.05
N GLU A 726 13.11 -24.25 -22.61
CA GLU A 726 12.19 -23.35 -21.91
C GLU A 726 11.09 -24.09 -21.13
N ASP A 727 10.55 -25.17 -21.69
CA ASP A 727 9.50 -25.98 -21.03
C ASP A 727 10.04 -26.94 -19.96
N LYS A 728 11.35 -27.23 -20.00
CA LYS A 728 12.03 -28.16 -19.09
C LYS A 728 12.73 -27.48 -17.92
N VAL A 729 13.05 -26.18 -18.03
CA VAL A 729 13.83 -25.46 -17.02
C VAL A 729 12.95 -24.50 -16.24
N ILE A 730 12.98 -24.66 -14.91
CA ILE A 730 12.31 -23.80 -13.93
C ILE A 730 13.39 -22.97 -13.26
N PHE A 731 13.40 -21.67 -13.53
CA PHE A 731 14.33 -20.74 -12.90
C PHE A 731 13.91 -20.44 -11.46
N ILE A 732 14.87 -20.50 -10.54
CA ILE A 732 14.68 -20.13 -9.13
C ILE A 732 15.82 -19.22 -8.68
N SER A 733 15.59 -18.34 -7.70
CA SER A 733 16.64 -17.55 -7.08
C SER A 733 16.20 -17.03 -5.71
N TYR A 734 17.16 -16.66 -4.86
CA TYR A 734 16.91 -15.85 -3.68
C TYR A 734 17.08 -14.34 -3.92
N ASP A 735 17.71 -13.95 -5.03
CA ASP A 735 17.99 -12.54 -5.30
C ASP A 735 16.78 -11.83 -5.88
N ARG A 736 16.48 -10.62 -5.38
CA ARG A 736 15.29 -9.87 -5.80
C ARG A 736 15.35 -9.45 -7.26
N ILE A 737 16.53 -9.05 -7.75
CA ILE A 737 16.70 -8.56 -9.12
C ILE A 737 16.52 -9.73 -10.08
N ALA A 738 17.19 -10.87 -9.79
CA ALA A 738 17.03 -12.10 -10.56
C ALA A 738 15.56 -12.57 -10.58
N ASN A 739 14.89 -12.64 -9.42
CA ASN A 739 13.49 -13.04 -9.33
C ASN A 739 12.54 -12.09 -10.07
N TYR A 740 12.78 -10.78 -10.02
CA TYR A 740 12.00 -9.81 -10.78
C TYR A 740 12.10 -10.06 -12.30
N ILE A 741 13.30 -10.30 -12.80
CA ILE A 741 13.56 -10.58 -14.22
C ILE A 741 12.92 -11.91 -14.62
N ILE A 742 13.15 -12.97 -13.83
CA ILE A 742 12.60 -14.30 -14.06
C ILE A 742 11.07 -14.24 -14.09
N GLY A 743 10.46 -13.62 -13.08
CA GLY A 743 9.01 -13.50 -12.95
C GLY A 743 8.36 -12.63 -14.03
N SER A 744 9.07 -11.64 -14.56
CA SER A 744 8.54 -10.76 -15.62
C SER A 744 8.68 -11.34 -17.03
N HIS A 745 9.42 -12.44 -17.20
CA HIS A 745 9.78 -12.98 -18.51
C HIS A 745 8.77 -14.00 -19.03
N LYS A 746 8.09 -13.69 -20.14
CA LYS A 746 6.90 -14.45 -20.62
C LYS A 746 7.16 -15.84 -21.22
N LYS A 747 8.42 -16.18 -21.52
CA LYS A 747 8.77 -17.39 -22.29
C LYS A 747 9.46 -18.49 -21.46
N ILE A 748 9.67 -18.27 -20.16
CA ILE A 748 10.37 -19.22 -19.30
C ILE A 748 9.45 -19.65 -18.16
N ARG A 749 9.76 -20.80 -17.57
CA ARG A 749 9.09 -21.28 -16.36
C ARG A 749 9.86 -20.81 -15.14
N ALA A 750 9.12 -20.43 -14.10
CA ALA A 750 9.68 -19.76 -12.93
C ALA A 750 9.18 -20.37 -11.62
N GLY A 751 10.06 -20.42 -10.62
CA GLY A 751 9.73 -20.80 -9.25
C GLY A 751 10.25 -19.77 -8.25
N TRP A 752 9.50 -19.57 -7.17
CA TRP A 752 9.89 -18.69 -6.09
C TRP A 752 10.50 -19.48 -4.94
N ASP A 753 11.64 -19.05 -4.43
CA ASP A 753 12.29 -19.67 -3.28
C ASP A 753 12.01 -18.92 -1.96
N SER A 754 11.40 -19.60 -0.99
CA SER A 754 10.69 -19.00 0.15
C SER A 754 11.48 -18.69 1.42
N PHE A 755 12.83 -18.70 1.40
CA PHE A 755 13.59 -18.17 2.54
C PHE A 755 13.47 -16.64 2.72
N ALA A 756 12.88 -15.92 1.77
CA ALA A 756 12.59 -14.50 1.94
C ALA A 756 11.33 -14.33 2.81
N GLU A 757 11.43 -13.57 3.91
CA GLU A 757 10.31 -13.14 4.77
C GLU A 757 9.24 -12.29 4.05
N GLU A 758 9.22 -12.29 2.71
CA GLU A 758 8.43 -11.44 1.85
C GLU A 758 7.41 -12.27 1.07
N SER A 759 6.31 -12.61 1.73
CA SER A 759 5.13 -13.21 1.10
C SER A 759 4.60 -12.37 -0.06
N ASP A 760 4.84 -11.06 -0.04
CA ASP A 760 4.10 -10.10 -0.87
C ASP A 760 4.55 -10.09 -2.34
N LEU A 761 5.78 -10.55 -2.64
CA LEU A 761 6.31 -10.66 -4.00
C LEU A 761 5.80 -11.91 -4.74
N ILE A 762 5.34 -12.92 -4.01
CA ILE A 762 4.85 -14.18 -4.60
C ILE A 762 3.60 -13.92 -5.45
N TYR A 763 2.84 -12.87 -5.14
CA TYR A 763 1.62 -12.47 -5.85
C TYR A 763 1.85 -11.52 -7.01
N GLN A 764 3.04 -10.92 -7.09
CA GLN A 764 3.38 -9.92 -8.10
C GLN A 764 3.83 -10.54 -9.42
N PHE A 765 4.19 -11.82 -9.44
CA PHE A 765 4.76 -12.48 -10.61
C PHE A 765 4.14 -13.89 -10.83
N PRO A 766 3.95 -14.33 -12.10
CA PRO A 766 3.33 -15.60 -12.47
C PRO A 766 4.20 -16.85 -12.21
N HIS A 767 4.95 -16.94 -11.10
CA HIS A 767 5.74 -18.14 -10.76
C HIS A 767 4.86 -19.39 -10.74
N GLU A 768 5.27 -20.48 -11.40
CA GLU A 768 4.55 -21.75 -11.41
C GLU A 768 4.86 -22.61 -10.18
N PHE A 769 6.08 -22.48 -9.65
CA PHE A 769 6.58 -23.28 -8.53
C PHE A 769 6.82 -22.41 -7.30
N TYR A 770 6.70 -23.03 -6.12
CA TYR A 770 7.07 -22.41 -4.86
C TYR A 770 7.85 -23.40 -4.00
N LEU A 771 9.07 -23.01 -3.64
CA LEU A 771 10.00 -23.86 -2.94
C LEU A 771 9.94 -23.52 -1.46
N VAL A 772 9.67 -24.51 -0.60
CA VAL A 772 9.50 -24.38 0.86
C VAL A 772 10.60 -25.11 1.60
N PRO A 773 11.39 -24.42 2.45
CA PRO A 773 12.38 -25.11 3.27
C PRO A 773 11.72 -25.95 4.38
N GLU A 774 12.37 -27.04 4.77
CA GLU A 774 11.89 -28.00 5.79
C GLU A 774 11.57 -27.28 7.11
N SER A 775 12.36 -26.27 7.47
CA SER A 775 12.17 -25.44 8.67
C SER A 775 10.83 -24.70 8.68
N MET A 776 10.28 -24.36 7.51
CA MET A 776 9.00 -23.68 7.35
C MET A 776 7.85 -24.65 7.07
N LEU A 777 8.13 -25.95 6.95
CA LEU A 777 7.12 -26.96 6.68
C LEU A 777 6.17 -27.12 7.87
N ASN A 778 4.97 -26.58 7.74
CA ASN A 778 3.86 -26.79 8.64
C ASN A 778 2.55 -26.81 7.84
N ARG A 779 1.46 -27.16 8.50
CA ARG A 779 0.14 -27.28 7.86
C ARG A 779 -0.30 -25.98 7.18
N ASN A 780 -0.08 -24.83 7.83
CA ASN A 780 -0.42 -23.53 7.27
C ASN A 780 0.38 -23.25 5.99
N THR A 781 1.69 -23.54 5.97
CA THR A 781 2.52 -23.35 4.77
C THR A 781 2.04 -24.19 3.60
N ILE A 782 1.59 -25.43 3.83
CA ILE A 782 1.05 -26.31 2.77
C ILE A 782 -0.39 -25.95 2.36
N GLU A 783 -1.19 -25.38 3.26
CA GLU A 783 -2.55 -24.90 2.94
C GLU A 783 -2.51 -23.60 2.12
N VAL A 784 -1.68 -22.63 2.54
CA VAL A 784 -1.38 -21.40 1.76
C VAL A 784 -0.92 -21.80 0.37
N ALA A 785 -0.02 -22.77 0.33
CA ALA A 785 0.55 -23.29 -0.87
C ALA A 785 -0.47 -23.84 -1.87
N GLN A 786 -1.23 -24.84 -1.44
CA GLN A 786 -2.27 -25.44 -2.26
C GLN A 786 -3.29 -24.40 -2.72
N ALA A 787 -3.62 -23.43 -1.85
CA ALA A 787 -4.52 -22.36 -2.20
C ALA A 787 -3.94 -21.42 -3.28
N MET A 788 -2.63 -21.23 -3.35
CA MET A 788 -1.97 -20.49 -4.44
C MET A 788 -2.08 -21.12 -5.83
N LYS A 789 -2.57 -22.37 -5.91
CA LYS A 789 -2.60 -23.16 -7.16
C LYS A 789 -1.23 -23.21 -7.85
N LYS A 790 -0.16 -23.02 -7.09
CA LYS A 790 1.22 -23.20 -7.55
C LYS A 790 1.67 -24.61 -7.19
N THR A 791 2.71 -25.07 -7.85
CA THR A 791 3.31 -26.37 -7.57
C THR A 791 4.32 -26.24 -6.44
N PHE A 792 4.09 -26.91 -5.32
CA PHE A 792 4.93 -26.78 -4.13
C PHE A 792 6.00 -27.84 -4.07
N VAL A 793 7.22 -27.36 -3.90
CA VAL A 793 8.43 -28.16 -3.76
C VAL A 793 8.93 -28.01 -2.33
N VAL A 794 8.99 -29.10 -1.57
CA VAL A 794 9.54 -29.04 -0.21
C VAL A 794 11.00 -29.49 -0.24
N TYR A 795 11.90 -28.67 0.29
CA TYR A 795 13.34 -28.91 0.29
C TYR A 795 13.96 -28.58 1.65
N THR A 796 15.13 -29.07 2.05
CA THR A 796 15.76 -30.28 1.56
C THR A 796 15.45 -31.39 2.55
N LEU A 797 14.58 -32.32 2.16
CA LEU A 797 14.05 -33.36 3.06
C LEU A 797 15.02 -34.54 3.17
N ASN A 798 15.79 -34.59 4.25
CA ASN A 798 16.87 -35.56 4.41
C ASN A 798 16.71 -36.56 5.57
N THR A 799 15.62 -36.47 6.34
CA THR A 799 15.34 -37.37 7.45
C THR A 799 14.03 -38.13 7.25
N GLN A 800 13.93 -39.35 7.79
CA GLN A 800 12.68 -40.12 7.71
C GLN A 800 11.49 -39.37 8.35
N GLU A 801 11.74 -38.63 9.43
CA GLU A 801 10.71 -37.82 10.09
C GLU A 801 10.23 -36.68 9.20
N SER A 802 11.14 -35.92 8.59
CA SER A 802 10.76 -34.78 7.74
C SER A 802 10.08 -35.20 6.45
N ILE A 803 10.50 -36.33 5.88
CA ILE A 803 9.83 -36.94 4.72
C ILE A 803 8.41 -37.37 5.10
N LYS A 804 8.22 -38.11 6.21
CA LYS A 804 6.88 -38.51 6.68
C LYS A 804 5.99 -37.30 6.95
N LYS A 805 6.54 -36.26 7.59
CA LYS A 805 5.84 -35.00 7.84
C LYS A 805 5.37 -34.35 6.53
N ALA A 806 6.24 -34.21 5.54
CA ALA A 806 5.89 -33.63 4.24
C ALA A 806 4.83 -34.46 3.51
N LEU A 807 4.96 -35.80 3.51
CA LEU A 807 3.98 -36.72 2.92
C LEU A 807 2.62 -36.61 3.62
N SER A 808 2.58 -36.55 4.96
CA SER A 808 1.34 -36.41 5.73
C SER A 808 0.61 -35.09 5.47
N LEU A 809 1.33 -34.06 5.04
CA LEU A 809 0.77 -32.77 4.64
C LEU A 809 0.39 -32.72 3.15
N GLY A 810 0.64 -33.79 2.39
CA GLY A 810 0.25 -33.89 0.98
C GLY A 810 1.26 -33.31 -0.01
N ALA A 811 2.53 -33.14 0.37
CA ALA A 811 3.58 -32.68 -0.54
C ALA A 811 3.85 -33.71 -1.66
N LYS A 812 3.74 -33.30 -2.93
CA LYS A 812 3.99 -34.15 -4.10
C LYS A 812 5.37 -33.94 -4.74
N TYR A 813 5.93 -32.74 -4.65
CA TYR A 813 7.28 -32.45 -5.17
C TYR A 813 8.25 -32.38 -3.99
N ILE A 814 9.18 -33.33 -3.95
CA ILE A 814 10.10 -33.51 -2.83
C ILE A 814 11.51 -33.33 -3.34
N MET A 815 12.19 -32.31 -2.83
CA MET A 815 13.59 -32.07 -3.09
C MET A 815 14.44 -32.58 -1.93
N THR A 816 15.44 -33.39 -2.23
CA THR A 816 16.23 -34.12 -1.23
C THR A 816 17.66 -34.34 -1.70
N ASP A 817 18.59 -34.47 -0.76
CA ASP A 817 19.92 -34.99 -1.05
C ASP A 817 19.92 -36.53 -1.16
N ASN A 818 18.89 -37.23 -0.65
CA ASN A 818 18.85 -38.68 -0.51
C ASN A 818 17.59 -39.31 -1.13
N ILE A 819 17.58 -39.38 -2.47
CA ILE A 819 16.47 -39.97 -3.26
C ILE A 819 16.09 -41.39 -2.79
N PRO A 820 17.04 -42.33 -2.54
CA PRO A 820 16.66 -43.67 -2.08
C PRO A 820 15.94 -43.69 -0.72
N LEU A 821 16.28 -42.78 0.19
CA LEU A 821 15.59 -42.68 1.48
C LEU A 821 14.12 -42.29 1.29
N VAL A 822 13.83 -41.27 0.49
CA VAL A 822 12.45 -40.85 0.20
C VAL A 822 11.64 -42.00 -0.38
N LYS A 823 12.20 -42.74 -1.35
CA LYS A 823 11.55 -43.91 -1.95
C LYS A 823 11.29 -45.03 -0.94
N ALA A 824 12.23 -45.28 -0.02
CA ALA A 824 12.06 -46.27 1.03
C ALA A 824 10.92 -45.88 2.00
N VAL A 825 10.83 -44.59 2.37
CA VAL A 825 9.76 -44.08 3.24
C VAL A 825 8.39 -44.18 2.57
N ILE A 826 8.27 -43.72 1.32
CA ILE A 826 7.01 -43.81 0.54
C ILE A 826 6.54 -45.27 0.44
N LYS A 827 7.43 -46.21 0.12
CA LYS A 827 7.12 -47.64 0.01
C LYS A 827 6.69 -48.28 1.33
N THR A 828 7.17 -47.77 2.46
CA THR A 828 6.82 -48.28 3.78
C THR A 828 5.44 -47.77 4.20
N GLN A 829 5.12 -46.52 3.87
CA GLN A 829 3.84 -45.88 4.19
C GLN A 829 2.69 -46.47 3.37
N SER A 830 2.90 -46.71 2.06
CA SER A 830 1.87 -47.34 1.21
C SER A 830 1.49 -48.76 1.67
N LYS A 831 2.41 -49.48 2.34
CA LYS A 831 2.12 -50.80 2.94
C LYS A 831 1.36 -50.73 4.27
N GLN A 832 1.43 -49.61 5.00
CA GLN A 832 0.73 -49.42 6.27
C GLN A 832 -0.70 -48.91 6.08
N ASP A 833 -0.95 -48.14 5.02
CA ASP A 833 -2.26 -47.53 4.74
C ASP A 833 -3.21 -48.41 3.88
N GLY A 834 -2.82 -49.67 3.58
CA GLY A 834 -3.70 -50.64 2.92
C GLY A 834 -4.12 -50.28 1.49
N PHE A 835 -3.19 -49.75 0.68
CA PHE A 835 -3.35 -49.60 -0.77
C PHE A 835 -2.79 -50.80 -1.54
#